data_AF-A0A7S4P2X8-F1
#
_entry.id   AF-A0A7S4P2X8-F1
#
_cell.length_a   1.000
_cell.length_b   1.000
_cell.length_c   1.000
_cell.angle_alpha   90.00
_cell.angle_beta   90.00
_cell.angle_gamma   90.00
#
_symmetry.space_group_name_H-M   'P 1'
#
loop_
_entity.id
_entity.type
_entity.pdbx_description
1 polymer ?
#
loop_
_entity_poly.entity_id
_entity_poly.type
_entity_poly.pdbx_seq_one_letter_code
_entity_poly.pdbx_strand_id
1 'polypeptide(L)'
;IHYFEPSSPVLNEGCPLDPEVFAGVNYSVSASRARAQRKRQQGIARTQVTDTGIRSAEGDNEDDPSDALTNLDDFSASVRMRLSGVRAIGGLIWRLQSTEGDLNPFTNEVKRLLSSSHGTHVQVGALVLEEWASSSQFGGKEDSKTSIFKIPDGIQEILDAKLGSVGQTDYPYAEIAHLSAKWKQDLKAMVSLFAEAKVKEAKVKLELESLGVMQGLQIAEKASKDWEQQLAKAADKVSGGAEGKKARDKAVRQVYVTIGQLQEVQTNLHTSVLSAVASVLVAARNLPVKVAPVIRSIMDSIQHENNEDLQRRSARSLVGLLRECASRKTCPNGKIINNLAAYLCEDTTFTPRCTDTKPCPDSVTLDDVTYVPPDDSTIITSLDNHERVNRIKKRGSSMALEEMAKGMGPGLFDVLPSLLTRLVDPIKAGFEGESKRILEVAQAQEVVDAFQVASCLLPCLHMEDMESVKCLLPYSVNALQSKQAPIRQMAARFLAQFCSVAPVLGMETVIRKVMPLLGDTDDASRRLGATEALFRIVDVMDMAVLPFAIFFVVPILGRMSDPHPAVRQTVTKCFATLLRLLPLEAGIPDPEGLSQDLILEKQKERRFLEQLLDTSKIDNYEIPVKIAADLRRYQQEGVNWMAFLMKYQLHGILCDDMGLGKTLQTICIISSDHHNRRKKFAENRDPGSAPLPSLVVCPPTLVGHWDFEISKFLPDQALQCVQFVGSPSERSALQETITKGGDIVVVTSYETLRNEIDFMGKLTFNYCVLDEGHMIKNAKSKTTQ
;
A
#
# COMPACT_ATOMS: atom_id res chain seq x y z
N ILE A 1 -25.78 -20.42 -3.92
CA ILE A 1 -25.23 -19.80 -2.70
C ILE A 1 -26.01 -20.35 -1.53
N HIS A 2 -25.38 -21.21 -0.74
CA HIS A 2 -25.68 -21.47 0.67
C HIS A 2 -24.34 -21.85 1.28
N TYR A 3 -23.76 -20.93 2.06
CA TYR A 3 -22.66 -21.21 2.98
C TYR A 3 -23.32 -21.66 4.30
N PHE A 4 -22.85 -22.77 4.86
CA PHE A 4 -23.14 -23.19 6.23
C PHE A 4 -21.95 -22.80 7.09
N GLU A 5 -22.22 -22.03 8.15
CA GLU A 5 -21.36 -21.92 9.34
C GLU A 5 -21.73 -23.01 10.36
N PRO A 6 -20.85 -23.31 11.34
CA PRO A 6 -20.81 -24.60 12.01
C PRO A 6 -21.78 -24.75 13.19
N SER A 7 -22.09 -26.00 13.45
CA SER A 7 -23.04 -26.57 14.42
C SER A 7 -22.74 -26.31 15.90
N SER A 8 -23.82 -26.14 16.68
CA SER A 8 -23.93 -26.39 18.13
C SER A 8 -25.36 -26.89 18.44
N PRO A 9 -25.58 -27.74 19.47
CA PRO A 9 -26.44 -28.91 19.34
C PRO A 9 -27.88 -28.76 19.86
N VAL A 10 -28.77 -29.52 19.20
CA VAL A 10 -29.94 -30.27 19.69
C VAL A 10 -30.75 -29.67 20.85
N LEU A 11 -31.98 -29.25 20.55
CA LEU A 11 -33.15 -29.48 21.42
C LEU A 11 -34.44 -29.60 20.58
N ASN A 12 -35.33 -30.45 21.07
CA ASN A 12 -36.46 -31.11 20.41
C ASN A 12 -37.77 -30.30 20.53
N GLU A 13 -38.70 -30.57 19.61
CA GLU A 13 -40.18 -30.55 19.74
C GLU A 13 -40.97 -29.24 19.96
N GLY A 14 -41.90 -28.97 19.02
CA GLY A 14 -43.33 -28.88 19.39
C GLY A 14 -44.08 -27.53 19.32
N CYS A 15 -44.94 -27.42 18.29
CA CYS A 15 -46.21 -26.67 18.23
C CYS A 15 -46.27 -25.17 17.83
N PRO A 16 -47.40 -24.74 17.22
CA PRO A 16 -47.49 -23.66 16.20
C PRO A 16 -48.11 -22.36 16.75
N LEU A 17 -48.18 -21.31 15.91
CA LEU A 17 -48.96 -20.03 15.95
C LEU A 17 -48.03 -18.88 15.47
N ASP A 18 -48.39 -17.79 14.79
CA ASP A 18 -49.50 -17.28 13.97
C ASP A 18 -48.89 -16.04 13.24
N PRO A 19 -49.35 -15.59 12.05
CA PRO A 19 -48.72 -14.48 11.33
C PRO A 19 -49.35 -13.14 11.73
N GLU A 20 -48.49 -12.15 12.00
CA GLU A 20 -48.71 -10.69 12.13
C GLU A 20 -48.10 -10.11 13.41
N VAL A 21 -47.73 -8.83 13.34
CA VAL A 21 -47.00 -8.01 14.32
C VAL A 21 -45.48 -8.27 14.31
N PHE A 22 -44.63 -7.54 13.58
CA PHE A 22 -44.40 -6.09 13.69
C PHE A 22 -43.89 -5.52 12.36
N ALA A 23 -44.64 -4.56 11.84
CA ALA A 23 -44.15 -3.58 10.87
C ALA A 23 -43.53 -2.39 11.63
N GLY A 24 -42.39 -1.91 11.15
CA GLY A 24 -42.02 -0.50 11.28
C GLY A 24 -40.70 -0.20 11.97
N VAL A 25 -39.57 -0.32 11.24
CA VAL A 25 -38.53 0.72 11.20
C VAL A 25 -37.91 0.71 9.79
N ASN A 26 -38.24 1.73 9.00
CA ASN A 26 -37.60 2.03 7.72
C ASN A 26 -36.24 2.70 7.97
N TYR A 27 -35.16 2.16 7.41
CA TYR A 27 -33.96 2.93 7.09
C TYR A 27 -33.69 2.87 5.59
N SER A 28 -33.83 4.02 4.94
CA SER A 28 -33.56 4.26 3.54
C SER A 28 -32.05 4.41 3.29
N VAL A 29 -31.44 3.45 2.61
CA VAL A 29 -30.19 3.64 1.86
C VAL A 29 -30.32 2.85 0.57
N SER A 30 -29.83 3.41 -0.55
CA SER A 30 -29.67 2.82 -1.90
C SER A 30 -30.78 3.04 -2.96
N ALA A 31 -31.23 4.28 -3.16
CA ALA A 31 -32.06 4.66 -4.31
C ALA A 31 -31.32 5.40 -5.46
N SER A 32 -30.01 5.64 -5.36
CA SER A 32 -29.25 6.40 -6.38
C SER A 32 -28.40 5.55 -7.34
N ARG A 33 -28.18 4.25 -7.06
CA ARG A 33 -27.44 3.34 -7.98
C ARG A 33 -28.34 2.50 -8.92
N ALA A 34 -29.62 2.32 -8.58
CA ALA A 34 -30.52 1.43 -9.34
C ALA A 34 -31.12 2.06 -10.63
N ARG A 35 -31.03 3.38 -10.81
CA ARG A 35 -31.61 4.06 -12.00
C ARG A 35 -30.70 4.10 -13.22
N ALA A 36 -29.39 3.88 -13.05
CA ALA A 36 -28.43 3.84 -14.17
C ALA A 36 -28.33 2.45 -14.84
N GLN A 37 -28.54 1.36 -14.09
CA GLN A 37 -28.48 0.00 -14.62
C GLN A 37 -29.69 -0.41 -15.47
N ARG A 38 -30.90 0.13 -15.19
CA ARG A 38 -32.11 -0.23 -15.94
C ARG A 38 -32.19 0.33 -17.36
N LYS A 39 -31.42 1.37 -17.72
CA LYS A 39 -31.36 1.88 -19.11
C LYS A 39 -30.40 1.09 -20.02
N ARG A 40 -29.47 0.29 -19.46
CA ARG A 40 -28.56 -0.57 -20.24
C ARG A 40 -29.15 -1.93 -20.63
N GLN A 41 -30.15 -2.43 -19.89
CA GLN A 41 -30.72 -3.77 -20.12
C GLN A 41 -31.81 -3.86 -21.20
N GLN A 42 -32.30 -2.75 -21.76
CA GLN A 42 -33.36 -2.77 -22.79
C GLN A 42 -32.86 -2.73 -24.24
N GLY A 43 -31.53 -2.83 -24.48
CA GLY A 43 -30.93 -2.76 -25.81
C GLY A 43 -30.37 -4.08 -26.37
N ILE A 44 -30.74 -5.25 -25.83
CA ILE A 44 -30.22 -6.54 -26.31
C ILE A 44 -31.26 -7.21 -27.22
N ALA A 45 -31.16 -6.93 -28.53
CA ALA A 45 -31.84 -7.70 -29.56
C ALA A 45 -30.84 -8.68 -30.20
N ARG A 46 -31.13 -9.97 -30.02
CA ARG A 46 -30.74 -11.16 -30.81
C ARG A 46 -29.41 -11.08 -31.59
N THR A 47 -28.40 -11.79 -31.09
CA THR A 47 -27.31 -12.31 -31.94
C THR A 47 -27.06 -13.77 -31.59
N GLN A 48 -27.10 -14.62 -32.62
CA GLN A 48 -26.91 -16.07 -32.53
C GLN A 48 -25.48 -16.42 -32.10
N VAL A 49 -25.37 -17.44 -31.25
CA VAL A 49 -24.13 -18.05 -30.77
C VAL A 49 -23.48 -18.82 -31.93
N THR A 50 -22.25 -18.47 -32.30
CA THR A 50 -21.35 -19.33 -33.06
C THR A 50 -19.97 -19.34 -32.41
N ASP A 51 -19.48 -20.56 -32.21
CA ASP A 51 -18.30 -20.94 -31.45
C ASP A 51 -17.03 -20.76 -32.29
N THR A 52 -16.65 -19.51 -32.59
CA THR A 52 -15.33 -19.14 -33.14
C THR A 52 -15.07 -17.66 -32.86
N GLY A 53 -14.24 -17.36 -31.87
CA GLY A 53 -13.82 -16.00 -31.57
C GLY A 53 -12.75 -15.51 -32.55
N ILE A 54 -12.98 -14.32 -33.09
CA ILE A 54 -12.14 -13.38 -33.85
C ILE A 54 -12.80 -13.06 -35.20
N ARG A 55 -13.53 -11.95 -35.24
CA ARG A 55 -13.92 -11.29 -36.50
C ARG A 55 -12.75 -10.41 -36.96
N SER A 56 -12.38 -10.55 -38.23
CA SER A 56 -11.55 -9.61 -38.98
C SER A 56 -12.29 -8.28 -39.14
N ALA A 57 -11.73 -7.19 -38.63
CA ALA A 57 -12.17 -5.84 -38.94
C ALA A 57 -11.58 -5.42 -40.30
N GLU A 58 -12.37 -5.50 -41.35
CA GLU A 58 -12.23 -4.63 -42.52
C GLU A 58 -13.40 -3.65 -42.47
N GLY A 59 -13.09 -2.38 -42.18
CA GLY A 59 -14.06 -1.31 -42.09
C GLY A 59 -13.48 -0.12 -41.35
N ASP A 60 -13.01 0.86 -42.11
CA ASP A 60 -12.58 2.17 -41.63
C ASP A 60 -13.70 2.81 -40.78
N ASN A 61 -13.54 2.81 -39.46
CA ASN A 61 -14.22 3.73 -38.54
C ASN A 61 -13.34 3.88 -37.31
N GLU A 62 -13.16 5.13 -36.90
CA GLU A 62 -12.27 5.60 -35.84
C GLU A 62 -12.42 4.81 -34.53
N ASP A 63 -11.27 4.50 -33.93
CA ASP A 63 -11.09 3.77 -32.67
C ASP A 63 -11.94 4.38 -31.52
N ASP A 64 -12.99 3.67 -31.10
CA ASP A 64 -13.72 3.94 -29.85
C ASP A 64 -13.11 3.10 -28.71
N PRO A 65 -12.51 3.71 -27.66
CA PRO A 65 -11.80 3.00 -26.58
C PRO A 65 -12.67 2.08 -25.71
N SER A 66 -13.99 2.11 -25.89
CA SER A 66 -14.93 1.34 -25.05
C SER A 66 -15.00 -0.16 -25.39
N ASP A 67 -14.53 -0.60 -26.56
CA ASP A 67 -14.60 -2.00 -27.01
C ASP A 67 -13.42 -2.88 -26.57
N ALA A 68 -12.31 -2.31 -26.07
CA ALA A 68 -11.17 -3.08 -25.57
C ALA A 68 -11.40 -3.60 -24.13
N LEU A 69 -12.09 -2.80 -23.30
CA LEU A 69 -12.42 -3.14 -21.91
C LEU A 69 -13.49 -4.22 -21.79
N THR A 70 -14.44 -4.28 -22.72
CA THR A 70 -15.49 -5.32 -22.78
C THR A 70 -14.91 -6.71 -23.05
N ASN A 71 -13.87 -6.81 -23.88
CA ASN A 71 -13.25 -8.09 -24.26
C ASN A 71 -12.45 -8.77 -23.10
N LEU A 72 -11.85 -7.99 -22.19
CA LEU A 72 -11.09 -8.51 -21.03
C LEU A 72 -12.01 -9.07 -19.93
N ASP A 73 -13.14 -8.40 -19.69
CA ASP A 73 -14.18 -8.87 -18.77
C ASP A 73 -14.82 -10.17 -19.28
N ASP A 74 -15.02 -10.28 -20.60
CA ASP A 74 -15.57 -11.48 -21.24
C ASP A 74 -14.63 -12.69 -21.16
N PHE A 75 -13.31 -12.50 -21.33
CA PHE A 75 -12.34 -13.60 -21.19
C PHE A 75 -12.25 -14.11 -19.74
N SER A 76 -12.19 -13.19 -18.77
CA SER A 76 -12.16 -13.56 -17.34
C SER A 76 -13.46 -14.22 -16.89
N ALA A 77 -14.61 -13.78 -17.40
CA ALA A 77 -15.90 -14.44 -17.19
C ALA A 77 -15.91 -15.86 -17.77
N SER A 78 -15.37 -16.06 -18.97
CA SER A 78 -15.24 -17.38 -19.60
C SER A 78 -14.39 -18.35 -18.78
N VAL A 79 -13.25 -17.88 -18.23
CA VAL A 79 -12.42 -18.69 -17.31
C VAL A 79 -13.21 -19.05 -16.05
N ARG A 80 -13.89 -18.10 -15.41
CA ARG A 80 -14.71 -18.36 -14.21
C ARG A 80 -15.83 -19.36 -14.45
N MET A 81 -16.46 -19.29 -15.62
CA MET A 81 -17.46 -20.27 -16.05
C MET A 81 -16.86 -21.67 -16.15
N ARG A 82 -15.71 -21.82 -16.84
CA ARG A 82 -14.99 -23.10 -16.94
C ARG A 82 -14.61 -23.64 -15.56
N LEU A 83 -14.05 -22.81 -14.69
CA LEU A 83 -13.68 -23.21 -13.32
C LEU A 83 -14.88 -23.67 -12.49
N SER A 84 -16.03 -23.01 -12.65
CA SER A 84 -17.27 -23.41 -11.96
C SER A 84 -17.77 -24.78 -12.46
N GLY A 85 -17.72 -25.01 -13.78
CA GLY A 85 -18.06 -26.30 -14.37
C GLY A 85 -17.10 -27.42 -13.93
N VAL A 86 -15.80 -27.13 -13.90
CA VAL A 86 -14.75 -28.05 -13.42
C VAL A 86 -15.00 -28.50 -11.98
N ARG A 87 -15.30 -27.57 -11.07
CA ARG A 87 -15.63 -27.89 -9.66
C ARG A 87 -16.86 -28.78 -9.55
N ALA A 88 -17.92 -28.47 -10.32
CA ALA A 88 -19.15 -29.25 -10.34
C ALA A 88 -18.92 -30.68 -10.85
N ILE A 89 -18.17 -30.82 -11.95
CA ILE A 89 -17.86 -32.12 -12.56
C ILE A 89 -16.96 -32.95 -11.64
N GLY A 90 -15.86 -32.38 -11.11
CA GLY A 90 -14.96 -33.09 -10.21
C GLY A 90 -15.67 -33.61 -8.95
N GLY A 91 -16.52 -32.79 -8.34
CA GLY A 91 -17.34 -33.21 -7.19
C GLY A 91 -18.40 -34.26 -7.53
N LEU A 92 -19.00 -34.20 -8.72
CA LEU A 92 -19.95 -35.21 -9.20
C LEU A 92 -19.26 -36.56 -9.41
N ILE A 93 -18.09 -36.59 -10.06
CA ILE A 93 -17.31 -37.82 -10.29
C ILE A 93 -16.97 -38.49 -8.95
N TRP A 94 -16.52 -37.71 -7.97
CA TRP A 94 -16.24 -38.23 -6.63
C TRP A 94 -17.47 -38.85 -5.95
N ARG A 95 -18.64 -38.20 -6.03
CA ARG A 95 -19.89 -38.76 -5.46
C ARG A 95 -20.30 -40.05 -6.14
N LEU A 96 -20.20 -40.12 -7.47
CA LEU A 96 -20.55 -41.31 -8.26
C LEU A 96 -19.59 -42.48 -7.99
N GLN A 97 -18.30 -42.20 -7.77
CA GLN A 97 -17.31 -43.18 -7.35
C GLN A 97 -17.68 -43.84 -6.01
N SER A 98 -18.32 -43.08 -5.11
CA SER A 98 -18.70 -43.56 -3.78
C SER A 98 -19.96 -44.43 -3.79
N THR A 99 -20.71 -44.45 -4.89
CA THR A 99 -22.03 -45.10 -5.01
C THR A 99 -22.07 -46.27 -6.01
N GLU A 100 -20.92 -46.90 -6.31
CA GLU A 100 -20.78 -48.06 -7.23
C GLU A 100 -20.97 -47.77 -8.74
N GLY A 101 -20.72 -46.54 -9.21
CA GLY A 101 -20.78 -46.22 -10.65
C GLY A 101 -19.56 -46.66 -11.46
N ASP A 102 -19.76 -47.08 -12.73
CA ASP A 102 -18.66 -47.25 -13.70
C ASP A 102 -18.04 -45.89 -14.05
N LEU A 103 -16.77 -45.69 -13.68
CA LEU A 103 -16.01 -44.46 -13.89
C LEU A 103 -15.27 -44.41 -15.24
N ASN A 104 -15.33 -45.49 -16.03
CA ASN A 104 -14.65 -45.58 -17.31
C ASN A 104 -15.04 -44.44 -18.28
N PRO A 105 -16.30 -44.01 -18.41
CA PRO A 105 -16.66 -42.91 -19.30
C PRO A 105 -15.96 -41.58 -18.95
N PHE A 106 -15.91 -41.24 -17.66
CA PHE A 106 -15.25 -40.02 -17.18
C PHE A 106 -13.73 -40.10 -17.32
N THR A 107 -13.15 -41.25 -16.99
CA THR A 107 -11.70 -41.48 -17.07
C THR A 107 -11.22 -41.42 -18.53
N ASN A 108 -11.98 -42.02 -19.46
CA ASN A 108 -11.68 -41.98 -20.89
C ASN A 108 -11.76 -40.55 -21.44
N GLU A 109 -12.74 -39.76 -20.99
CA GLU A 109 -12.90 -38.38 -21.42
C GLU A 109 -11.80 -37.46 -20.87
N VAL A 110 -11.43 -37.59 -19.60
CA VAL A 110 -10.28 -36.87 -19.02
C VAL A 110 -8.99 -37.23 -19.77
N LYS A 111 -8.78 -38.51 -20.09
CA LYS A 111 -7.63 -38.97 -20.89
C LYS A 111 -7.63 -38.34 -22.28
N ARG A 112 -8.78 -38.28 -22.95
CA ARG A 112 -8.95 -37.63 -24.27
C ARG A 112 -8.60 -36.13 -24.21
N LEU A 113 -9.03 -35.43 -23.17
CA LEU A 113 -8.76 -34.01 -22.96
C LEU A 113 -7.26 -33.75 -22.70
N LEU A 114 -6.63 -34.53 -21.83
CA LEU A 114 -5.20 -34.42 -21.50
C LEU A 114 -4.28 -34.73 -22.70
N SER A 115 -4.71 -35.60 -23.62
CA SER A 115 -4.00 -35.90 -24.87
C SER A 115 -4.31 -34.95 -26.02
N SER A 116 -5.17 -33.93 -25.83
CA SER A 116 -5.54 -32.99 -26.90
C SER A 116 -4.38 -32.10 -27.34
N SER A 117 -4.42 -31.64 -28.60
CA SER A 117 -3.55 -30.59 -29.14
C SER A 117 -3.94 -29.18 -28.70
N HIS A 118 -5.11 -29.01 -28.06
CA HIS A 118 -5.57 -27.72 -27.56
C HIS A 118 -5.15 -27.55 -26.10
N GLY A 119 -4.39 -26.50 -25.78
CA GLY A 119 -3.92 -26.23 -24.43
C GLY A 119 -5.07 -26.06 -23.44
N THR A 120 -6.17 -25.42 -23.86
CA THR A 120 -7.36 -25.20 -23.03
C THR A 120 -8.03 -26.52 -22.64
N HIS A 121 -8.06 -27.51 -23.54
CA HIS A 121 -8.59 -28.84 -23.22
C HIS A 121 -7.73 -29.56 -22.19
N VAL A 122 -6.41 -29.51 -22.38
CA VAL A 122 -5.45 -30.13 -21.44
C VAL A 122 -5.59 -29.47 -20.07
N GLN A 123 -5.69 -28.14 -20.02
CA GLN A 123 -5.94 -27.39 -18.79
C GLN A 123 -7.22 -27.88 -18.12
N VAL A 124 -8.38 -27.84 -18.80
CA VAL A 124 -9.67 -28.25 -18.22
C VAL A 124 -9.63 -29.71 -17.74
N GLY A 125 -9.05 -30.63 -18.52
CA GLY A 125 -8.91 -32.03 -18.14
C GLY A 125 -8.07 -32.21 -16.86
N ALA A 126 -6.96 -31.48 -16.74
CA ALA A 126 -6.14 -31.47 -15.53
C ALA A 126 -6.90 -30.87 -14.34
N LEU A 127 -7.62 -29.76 -14.54
CA LEU A 127 -8.38 -29.13 -13.46
C LEU A 127 -9.53 -30.00 -12.95
N VAL A 128 -10.24 -30.73 -13.82
CA VAL A 128 -11.27 -31.71 -13.40
C VAL A 128 -10.65 -32.80 -12.53
N LEU A 129 -9.49 -33.31 -12.94
CA LEU A 129 -8.77 -34.34 -12.20
C LEU A 129 -8.25 -33.85 -10.84
N GLU A 130 -7.80 -32.59 -10.77
CA GLU A 130 -7.39 -31.94 -9.53
C GLU A 130 -8.56 -31.79 -8.54
N GLU A 131 -9.73 -31.31 -9.00
CA GLU A 131 -10.93 -31.18 -8.16
C GLU A 131 -11.47 -32.55 -7.72
N TRP A 132 -11.40 -33.56 -8.58
CA TRP A 132 -11.74 -34.93 -8.23
C TRP A 132 -10.81 -35.50 -7.14
N ALA A 133 -9.50 -35.33 -7.30
CA ALA A 133 -8.51 -35.74 -6.30
C ALA A 133 -8.70 -35.00 -4.97
N SER A 134 -8.94 -33.68 -5.02
CA SER A 134 -9.17 -32.85 -3.84
C SER A 134 -10.45 -33.23 -3.10
N SER A 135 -11.56 -33.46 -3.81
CA SER A 135 -12.85 -33.88 -3.24
C SER A 135 -12.75 -35.23 -2.52
N SER A 136 -11.90 -36.12 -3.01
CA SER A 136 -11.65 -37.43 -2.41
C SER A 136 -11.00 -37.34 -1.02
N GLN A 137 -10.33 -36.24 -0.69
CA GLN A 137 -9.70 -36.04 0.61
C GLN A 137 -10.70 -35.60 1.70
N PHE A 138 -11.81 -34.97 1.33
CA PHE A 138 -12.80 -34.43 2.28
C PHE A 138 -13.91 -35.40 2.65
N GLY A 139 -14.12 -36.47 1.87
CA GLY A 139 -15.27 -37.36 1.98
C GLY A 139 -15.06 -38.67 2.75
N GLY A 140 -13.90 -38.87 3.38
CA GLY A 140 -13.66 -40.04 4.22
C GLY A 140 -14.45 -39.95 5.53
N LYS A 141 -15.27 -40.97 5.85
CA LYS A 141 -15.75 -41.18 7.22
C LYS A 141 -14.53 -41.23 8.16
N GLU A 142 -14.68 -40.73 9.38
CA GLU A 142 -13.63 -40.51 10.39
C GLU A 142 -12.71 -41.72 10.70
N ASP A 143 -13.01 -42.91 10.18
CA ASP A 143 -12.22 -44.13 10.35
C ASP A 143 -11.20 -44.45 9.24
N SER A 144 -11.10 -43.68 8.14
CA SER A 144 -10.14 -43.97 7.06
C SER A 144 -9.07 -42.89 6.86
N LYS A 145 -8.04 -42.86 7.71
CA LYS A 145 -6.85 -42.02 7.53
C LYS A 145 -5.97 -42.36 6.30
N THR A 146 -6.41 -43.20 5.36
CA THR A 146 -5.53 -43.80 4.34
C THR A 146 -6.19 -44.14 2.98
N SER A 147 -7.27 -43.47 2.58
CA SER A 147 -7.71 -43.57 1.17
C SER A 147 -6.93 -42.59 0.29
N ILE A 148 -5.69 -42.95 -0.09
CA ILE A 148 -4.90 -42.18 -1.07
C ILE A 148 -5.63 -42.24 -2.42
N PHE A 149 -5.94 -41.07 -3.00
CA PHE A 149 -6.50 -41.00 -4.34
C PHE A 149 -5.54 -41.65 -5.33
N LYS A 150 -5.99 -42.69 -6.03
CA LYS A 150 -5.21 -43.33 -7.09
C LYS A 150 -5.53 -42.67 -8.42
N ILE A 151 -4.51 -42.12 -9.06
CA ILE A 151 -4.64 -41.60 -10.42
C ILE A 151 -5.00 -42.77 -11.34
N PRO A 152 -6.03 -42.63 -12.20
CA PRO A 152 -6.43 -43.71 -13.09
C PRO A 152 -5.33 -44.15 -14.07
N ASP A 153 -5.34 -45.44 -14.44
CA ASP A 153 -4.29 -46.05 -15.26
C ASP A 153 -4.13 -45.37 -16.63
N GLY A 154 -2.88 -45.14 -17.03
CA GLY A 154 -2.51 -44.47 -18.28
C GLY A 154 -2.64 -42.94 -18.29
N ILE A 155 -3.17 -42.32 -17.22
CA ILE A 155 -3.12 -40.85 -17.07
C ILE A 155 -1.75 -40.39 -16.52
N GLN A 156 -1.17 -41.15 -15.58
CA GLN A 156 0.13 -40.80 -14.97
C GLN A 156 1.23 -40.56 -16.01
N GLU A 157 1.35 -41.44 -17.01
CA GLU A 157 2.34 -41.31 -18.09
C GLU A 157 2.14 -40.03 -18.91
N ILE A 158 0.88 -39.61 -19.13
CA ILE A 158 0.56 -38.37 -19.84
C ILE A 158 0.96 -37.16 -19.00
N LEU A 159 0.67 -37.17 -17.69
CA LEU A 159 1.06 -36.09 -16.78
C LEU A 159 2.59 -35.95 -16.71
N ASP A 160 3.32 -37.07 -16.58
CA ASP A 160 4.78 -37.08 -16.54
C ASP A 160 5.39 -36.60 -17.87
N ALA A 161 4.82 -37.00 -19.01
CA ALA A 161 5.24 -36.52 -20.33
C ALA A 161 5.03 -35.00 -20.49
N LYS A 162 3.90 -34.47 -20.00
CA LYS A 162 3.62 -33.03 -20.01
C LYS A 162 4.55 -32.26 -19.06
N LEU A 163 4.87 -32.78 -17.87
CA LEU A 163 5.86 -32.15 -16.99
C LEU A 163 7.29 -32.23 -17.55
N GLY A 164 7.59 -33.22 -18.39
CA GLY A 164 8.84 -33.31 -19.13
C GLY A 164 9.07 -32.16 -20.12
N SER A 165 8.03 -31.42 -20.51
CA SER A 165 8.15 -30.26 -21.40
C SER A 165 8.46 -28.94 -20.69
N VAL A 166 8.63 -28.96 -19.35
CA VAL A 166 9.01 -27.77 -18.58
C VAL A 166 10.31 -27.17 -19.13
N GLY A 167 10.23 -25.92 -19.60
CA GLY A 167 11.37 -25.19 -20.16
C GLY A 167 11.65 -25.43 -21.65
N GLN A 168 10.74 -26.08 -22.38
CA GLN A 168 10.78 -26.09 -23.84
C GLN A 168 10.36 -24.72 -24.41
N THR A 169 10.62 -24.46 -25.68
CA THR A 169 10.31 -23.15 -26.31
C THR A 169 9.31 -23.24 -27.45
N ASP A 170 9.08 -24.43 -28.01
CA ASP A 170 8.10 -24.67 -29.07
C ASP A 170 6.98 -25.57 -28.54
N TYR A 171 5.75 -25.07 -28.53
CA TYR A 171 4.58 -25.79 -28.04
C TYR A 171 3.53 -25.95 -29.14
N PRO A 172 3.03 -27.17 -29.39
CA PRO A 172 2.13 -27.45 -30.52
C PRO A 172 0.66 -27.19 -30.14
N TYR A 173 0.34 -26.02 -29.59
CA TYR A 173 -1.04 -25.68 -29.25
C TYR A 173 -1.82 -25.21 -30.47
N ALA A 174 -2.95 -25.85 -30.75
CA ALA A 174 -3.80 -25.53 -31.89
C ALA A 174 -4.36 -24.09 -31.83
N GLU A 175 -4.61 -23.55 -30.63
CA GLU A 175 -5.10 -22.18 -30.43
C GLU A 175 -4.13 -21.11 -30.98
N ILE A 176 -2.84 -21.45 -31.03
CA ILE A 176 -1.75 -20.56 -31.45
C ILE A 176 -1.55 -20.60 -32.97
N ALA A 177 -2.23 -21.50 -33.68
CA ALA A 177 -2.07 -21.68 -35.13
C ALA A 177 -2.37 -20.40 -35.94
N HIS A 178 -3.36 -19.59 -35.52
CA HIS A 178 -3.71 -18.36 -36.22
C HIS A 178 -2.64 -17.26 -36.07
N LEU A 179 -2.12 -17.05 -34.86
CA LEU A 179 -0.97 -16.16 -34.61
C LEU A 179 0.26 -16.68 -35.34
N SER A 180 0.41 -18.00 -35.38
CA SER A 180 1.49 -18.68 -36.09
C SER A 180 1.45 -18.42 -37.60
N ALA A 181 0.24 -18.39 -38.19
CA ALA A 181 0.06 -18.01 -39.59
C ALA A 181 0.33 -16.52 -39.80
N LYS A 182 -0.12 -15.66 -38.88
CA LYS A 182 0.04 -14.20 -38.95
C LYS A 182 1.51 -13.77 -38.95
N TRP A 183 2.34 -14.25 -38.01
CA TRP A 183 3.75 -13.83 -37.99
C TRP A 183 4.51 -14.32 -39.22
N LYS A 184 4.16 -15.50 -39.76
CA LYS A 184 4.74 -16.02 -41.01
C LYS A 184 4.36 -15.14 -42.20
N GLN A 185 3.11 -14.65 -42.23
CA GLN A 185 2.65 -13.70 -43.26
C GLN A 185 3.37 -12.35 -43.13
N ASP A 186 3.50 -11.81 -41.92
CA ASP A 186 4.20 -10.54 -41.66
C ASP A 186 5.69 -10.65 -42.03
N LEU A 187 6.34 -11.77 -41.68
CA LEU A 187 7.73 -12.05 -42.03
C LEU A 187 7.91 -12.13 -43.55
N LYS A 188 6.99 -12.80 -44.26
CA LYS A 188 7.00 -12.89 -45.72
C LYS A 188 6.84 -11.50 -46.36
N ALA A 189 5.94 -10.67 -45.84
CA ALA A 189 5.74 -9.31 -46.31
C ALA A 189 7.01 -8.45 -46.09
N MET A 190 7.63 -8.55 -44.92
CA MET A 190 8.91 -7.88 -44.62
C MET A 190 10.02 -8.32 -45.57
N VAL A 191 10.22 -9.63 -45.76
CA VAL A 191 11.26 -10.15 -46.65
C VAL A 191 11.02 -9.71 -48.10
N SER A 192 9.77 -9.66 -48.57
CA SER A 192 9.44 -9.13 -49.91
C SER A 192 9.86 -7.67 -50.07
N LEU A 193 9.52 -6.80 -49.10
CA LEU A 193 9.87 -5.38 -49.12
C LEU A 193 11.39 -5.12 -49.07
N PHE A 194 12.14 -6.03 -48.45
CA PHE A 194 13.60 -5.96 -48.36
C PHE A 194 14.27 -6.55 -49.62
N ALA A 195 13.65 -7.53 -50.26
CA ALA A 195 14.11 -8.11 -51.52
C ALA A 195 14.01 -7.08 -52.66
N GLU A 196 12.92 -6.32 -52.72
CA GLU A 196 12.75 -5.18 -53.64
C GLU A 196 13.84 -4.11 -53.47
N ALA A 197 14.35 -3.94 -52.24
CA ALA A 197 15.43 -3.01 -51.90
C ALA A 197 16.84 -3.56 -52.16
N LYS A 198 16.97 -4.78 -52.71
CA LYS A 198 18.24 -5.48 -52.95
C LYS A 198 19.06 -5.75 -51.67
N VAL A 199 18.40 -5.92 -50.51
CA VAL A 199 19.05 -6.38 -49.28
C VAL A 199 19.52 -7.83 -49.49
N LYS A 200 20.81 -8.12 -49.27
CA LYS A 200 21.43 -9.42 -49.64
C LYS A 200 20.77 -10.60 -48.94
N GLU A 201 20.31 -10.43 -47.71
CA GLU A 201 19.67 -11.48 -46.91
C GLU A 201 18.21 -11.77 -47.28
N ALA A 202 17.54 -10.87 -47.99
CA ALA A 202 16.16 -11.08 -48.44
C ALA A 202 16.04 -12.03 -49.65
N LYS A 203 17.16 -12.53 -50.19
CA LYS A 203 17.20 -13.56 -51.24
C LYS A 203 17.00 -14.99 -50.71
N VAL A 204 16.88 -15.19 -49.40
CA VAL A 204 16.64 -16.51 -48.82
C VAL A 204 15.23 -16.97 -49.20
N LYS A 205 15.12 -18.07 -49.97
CA LYS A 205 13.86 -18.81 -50.11
C LYS A 205 13.51 -19.37 -48.73
N LEU A 206 12.60 -18.69 -48.03
CA LEU A 206 12.12 -19.14 -46.73
C LEU A 206 11.15 -20.30 -46.94
N GLU A 207 11.53 -21.50 -46.52
CA GLU A 207 10.59 -22.59 -46.26
C GLU A 207 9.79 -22.25 -44.99
N LEU A 208 8.75 -21.44 -45.15
CA LEU A 208 7.96 -20.87 -44.04
C LEU A 208 7.23 -21.95 -43.22
N GLU A 209 6.99 -23.14 -43.79
CA GLU A 209 6.27 -24.22 -43.11
C GLU A 209 7.12 -24.90 -42.02
N SER A 210 8.43 -25.04 -42.23
CA SER A 210 9.38 -25.68 -41.29
C SER A 210 10.07 -24.71 -40.32
N LEU A 211 9.82 -23.40 -40.47
CA LEU A 211 10.50 -22.37 -39.69
C LEU A 211 9.94 -22.23 -38.27
N GLY A 212 10.81 -22.38 -37.26
CA GLY A 212 10.47 -22.11 -35.86
C GLY A 212 10.43 -20.61 -35.53
N VAL A 213 9.76 -20.23 -34.44
CA VAL A 213 9.58 -18.82 -34.03
C VAL A 213 10.94 -18.14 -33.78
N MET A 214 11.86 -18.82 -33.09
CA MET A 214 13.20 -18.30 -32.82
C MET A 214 14.05 -18.10 -34.09
N GLN A 215 13.91 -18.99 -35.07
CA GLN A 215 14.58 -18.86 -36.37
C GLN A 215 13.97 -17.68 -37.17
N GLY A 216 12.65 -17.51 -37.11
CA GLY A 216 11.96 -16.35 -37.69
C GLY A 216 12.44 -15.02 -37.11
N LEU A 217 12.60 -14.94 -35.80
CA LEU A 217 13.11 -13.76 -35.11
C LEU A 217 14.56 -13.44 -35.50
N GLN A 218 15.44 -14.45 -35.54
CA GLN A 218 16.83 -14.28 -35.97
C GLN A 218 16.93 -13.74 -37.40
N ILE A 219 16.08 -14.24 -38.31
CA ILE A 219 16.02 -13.76 -39.70
C ILE A 219 15.56 -12.30 -39.75
N ALA A 220 14.56 -11.93 -38.94
CA ALA A 220 14.09 -10.54 -38.85
C ALA A 220 15.16 -9.59 -38.28
N GLU A 221 15.85 -9.98 -37.21
CA GLU A 221 16.95 -9.19 -36.62
C GLU A 221 18.10 -8.98 -37.60
N LYS A 222 18.49 -10.03 -38.31
CA LYS A 222 19.61 -9.99 -39.26
C LYS A 222 19.28 -9.11 -40.46
N ALA A 223 18.09 -9.29 -41.05
CA ALA A 223 17.60 -8.47 -42.15
C ALA A 223 17.48 -6.98 -41.76
N SER A 224 17.03 -6.69 -40.53
CA SER A 224 16.96 -5.33 -39.98
C SER A 224 18.34 -4.69 -39.85
N LYS A 225 19.32 -5.40 -39.26
CA LYS A 225 20.70 -4.91 -39.12
C LYS A 225 21.38 -4.68 -40.46
N ASP A 226 21.18 -5.57 -41.42
CA ASP A 226 21.70 -5.44 -42.78
C ASP A 226 21.12 -4.20 -43.49
N TRP A 227 19.84 -3.92 -43.29
CA TRP A 227 19.17 -2.72 -43.81
C TRP A 227 19.70 -1.43 -43.18
N GLU A 228 19.89 -1.40 -41.85
CA GLU A 228 20.51 -0.26 -41.15
C GLU A 228 21.92 0.03 -41.67
N GLN A 229 22.72 -1.02 -41.91
CA GLN A 229 24.06 -0.88 -42.50
C GLN A 229 24.05 -0.38 -43.94
N GLN A 230 23.04 -0.77 -44.74
CA GLN A 230 22.89 -0.26 -46.11
C GLN A 230 22.46 1.21 -46.12
N LEU A 231 21.55 1.61 -45.22
CA LEU A 231 21.16 3.00 -45.02
C LEU A 231 22.36 3.87 -44.59
N ALA A 232 23.20 3.38 -43.66
CA ALA A 232 24.39 4.09 -43.22
C ALA A 232 25.43 4.31 -44.33
N LYS A 233 25.46 3.43 -45.35
CA LYS A 233 26.39 3.50 -46.49
C LYS A 233 25.84 4.28 -47.69
N ALA A 234 24.52 4.44 -47.79
CA ALA A 234 23.85 5.06 -48.93
C ALA A 234 23.25 6.42 -48.52
N ALA A 235 24.10 7.44 -48.38
CA ALA A 235 23.69 8.74 -47.86
C ALA A 235 22.60 9.47 -48.68
N ASP A 236 22.34 9.10 -49.95
CA ASP A 236 21.29 9.78 -50.77
C ASP A 236 20.71 8.95 -51.95
N LYS A 237 20.93 7.63 -52.03
CA LYS A 237 20.51 6.81 -53.19
C LYS A 237 19.88 5.47 -52.83
N VAL A 238 18.93 5.46 -51.89
CA VAL A 238 18.13 4.26 -51.61
C VAL A 238 16.82 4.33 -52.41
N SER A 239 16.55 3.31 -53.22
CA SER A 239 15.32 3.22 -54.03
C SER A 239 14.07 3.22 -53.13
N GLY A 240 13.29 4.31 -53.22
CA GLY A 240 12.02 4.49 -52.51
C GLY A 240 11.97 5.67 -51.50
N GLY A 241 13.05 6.43 -51.32
CA GLY A 241 13.04 7.66 -50.49
C GLY A 241 12.65 7.45 -49.01
N ALA A 242 12.23 8.53 -48.35
CA ALA A 242 11.80 8.53 -46.94
C ALA A 242 10.57 7.64 -46.68
N GLU A 243 9.67 7.51 -47.66
CA GLU A 243 8.47 6.66 -47.57
C GLU A 243 8.79 5.17 -47.57
N GLY A 244 9.71 4.72 -48.44
CA GLY A 244 10.18 3.34 -48.45
C GLY A 244 10.93 2.95 -47.17
N LYS A 245 11.63 3.89 -46.53
CA LYS A 245 12.19 3.68 -45.19
C LYS A 245 11.08 3.49 -44.15
N LYS A 246 10.09 4.38 -44.12
CA LYS A 246 8.94 4.31 -43.21
C LYS A 246 8.16 2.99 -43.33
N ALA A 247 7.95 2.50 -44.56
CA ALA A 247 7.28 1.24 -44.83
C ALA A 247 8.05 0.02 -44.32
N ARG A 248 9.38 -0.01 -44.50
CA ARG A 248 10.24 -1.11 -44.02
C ARG A 248 10.39 -1.10 -42.50
N ASP A 249 10.56 0.08 -41.89
CA ASP A 249 10.59 0.23 -40.44
C ASP A 249 9.25 -0.21 -39.82
N LYS A 250 8.12 0.10 -40.47
CA LYS A 250 6.78 -0.40 -40.07
C LYS A 250 6.68 -1.93 -40.18
N ALA A 251 7.16 -2.52 -41.27
CA ALA A 251 7.13 -3.98 -41.47
C ALA A 251 7.99 -4.72 -40.42
N VAL A 252 9.18 -4.22 -40.13
CA VAL A 252 10.06 -4.76 -39.07
C VAL A 252 9.36 -4.69 -37.71
N ARG A 253 8.81 -3.52 -37.35
CA ARG A 253 8.04 -3.37 -36.10
C ARG A 253 6.86 -4.33 -36.04
N GLN A 254 6.11 -4.49 -37.13
CA GLN A 254 4.98 -5.41 -37.18
C GLN A 254 5.38 -6.86 -36.90
N VAL A 255 6.50 -7.32 -37.49
CA VAL A 255 7.04 -8.66 -37.22
C VAL A 255 7.41 -8.84 -35.76
N TYR A 256 8.13 -7.87 -35.16
CA TYR A 256 8.46 -7.93 -33.73
C TYR A 256 7.22 -7.94 -32.83
N VAL A 257 6.21 -7.13 -33.15
CA VAL A 257 4.94 -7.10 -32.40
C VAL A 257 4.23 -8.45 -32.48
N THR A 258 4.06 -9.01 -33.68
CA THR A 258 3.35 -10.28 -33.86
C THR A 258 4.12 -11.45 -33.22
N ILE A 259 5.46 -11.47 -33.30
CA ILE A 259 6.30 -12.48 -32.61
C ILE A 259 6.21 -12.32 -31.08
N GLY A 260 6.26 -11.09 -30.57
CA GLY A 260 6.13 -10.82 -29.13
C GLY A 260 4.77 -11.29 -28.59
N GLN A 261 3.68 -10.96 -29.30
CA GLN A 261 2.33 -11.44 -28.96
C GLN A 261 2.23 -12.97 -28.99
N LEU A 262 2.84 -13.60 -29.99
CA LEU A 262 2.89 -15.06 -30.10
C LEU A 262 3.60 -15.69 -28.89
N GLN A 263 4.80 -15.21 -28.57
CA GLN A 263 5.59 -15.71 -27.43
C GLN A 263 4.88 -15.49 -26.10
N GLU A 264 4.23 -14.35 -25.92
CA GLU A 264 3.44 -14.05 -24.71
C GLU A 264 2.27 -15.01 -24.56
N VAL A 265 1.40 -15.14 -25.58
CA VAL A 265 0.25 -16.04 -25.55
C VAL A 265 0.68 -17.49 -25.35
N GLN A 266 1.74 -17.91 -26.05
CA GLN A 266 2.31 -19.24 -25.94
C GLN A 266 2.82 -19.54 -24.52
N THR A 267 3.56 -18.61 -23.93
CA THR A 267 4.11 -18.76 -22.57
C THR A 267 3.00 -18.77 -21.53
N ASN A 268 2.00 -17.89 -21.67
CA ASN A 268 0.86 -17.82 -20.75
C ASN A 268 0.05 -19.13 -20.77
N LEU A 269 -0.31 -19.62 -21.97
CA LEU A 269 -1.07 -20.86 -22.10
C LEU A 269 -0.28 -22.06 -21.56
N HIS A 270 1.02 -22.15 -21.88
CA HIS A 270 1.85 -23.24 -21.40
C HIS A 270 2.02 -23.23 -19.89
N THR A 271 2.29 -22.07 -19.30
CA THR A 271 2.40 -21.88 -17.85
C THR A 271 1.14 -22.35 -17.13
N SER A 272 -0.03 -21.97 -17.66
CA SER A 272 -1.32 -22.34 -17.08
C SER A 272 -1.60 -23.84 -17.16
N VAL A 273 -1.28 -24.47 -18.29
CA VAL A 273 -1.41 -25.93 -18.49
C VAL A 273 -0.49 -26.69 -17.55
N LEU A 274 0.79 -26.31 -17.47
CA LEU A 274 1.75 -26.98 -16.61
C LEU A 274 1.40 -26.84 -15.13
N SER A 275 0.95 -25.67 -14.70
CA SER A 275 0.51 -25.47 -13.31
C SER A 275 -0.72 -26.33 -12.98
N ALA A 276 -1.68 -26.44 -13.89
CA ALA A 276 -2.84 -27.33 -13.75
C ALA A 276 -2.39 -28.80 -13.62
N VAL A 277 -1.50 -29.28 -14.48
CA VAL A 277 -0.94 -30.64 -14.43
C VAL A 277 -0.17 -30.89 -13.13
N ALA A 278 0.67 -29.94 -12.71
CA ALA A 278 1.42 -30.01 -11.46
C ALA A 278 0.48 -30.05 -10.24
N SER A 279 -0.59 -29.26 -10.26
CA SER A 279 -1.61 -29.22 -9.20
C SER A 279 -2.32 -30.55 -9.00
N VAL A 280 -2.55 -31.32 -10.08
CA VAL A 280 -3.09 -32.70 -9.98
C VAL A 280 -2.19 -33.58 -9.12
N LEU A 281 -0.87 -33.58 -9.37
CA LEU A 281 0.06 -34.44 -8.64
C LEU A 281 0.13 -34.07 -7.15
N VAL A 282 0.02 -32.79 -6.84
CA VAL A 282 -0.08 -32.30 -5.47
C VAL A 282 -1.40 -32.75 -4.82
N ALA A 283 -2.53 -32.55 -5.50
CA ALA A 283 -3.85 -32.96 -5.00
C ALA A 283 -3.98 -34.48 -4.84
N ALA A 284 -3.30 -35.27 -5.66
CA ALA A 284 -3.23 -36.72 -5.53
C ALA A 284 -2.25 -37.20 -4.44
N ARG A 285 -1.44 -36.30 -3.85
CA ARG A 285 -0.30 -36.63 -2.97
C ARG A 285 0.67 -37.64 -3.61
N ASN A 286 0.81 -37.58 -4.93
CA ASN A 286 1.67 -38.46 -5.72
C ASN A 286 2.80 -37.66 -6.36
N LEU A 287 3.75 -37.20 -5.53
CA LEU A 287 4.85 -36.38 -5.99
C LEU A 287 5.97 -37.23 -6.61
N PRO A 288 6.55 -36.81 -7.76
CA PRO A 288 7.67 -37.51 -8.35
C PRO A 288 8.92 -37.45 -7.47
N VAL A 289 9.86 -38.36 -7.71
CA VAL A 289 11.16 -38.39 -7.01
C VAL A 289 11.89 -37.05 -7.18
N LYS A 290 11.87 -36.49 -8.39
CA LYS A 290 12.36 -35.14 -8.70
C LYS A 290 11.18 -34.16 -8.70
N VAL A 291 11.02 -33.38 -7.62
CA VAL A 291 9.93 -32.41 -7.45
C VAL A 291 10.17 -31.10 -8.19
N ALA A 292 11.40 -30.84 -8.64
CA ALA A 292 11.77 -29.56 -9.26
C ALA A 292 10.88 -29.13 -10.45
N PRO A 293 10.45 -30.04 -11.37
CA PRO A 293 9.51 -29.67 -12.43
C PRO A 293 8.15 -29.21 -11.88
N VAL A 294 7.60 -29.89 -10.88
CA VAL A 294 6.33 -29.53 -10.21
C VAL A 294 6.44 -28.15 -9.55
N ILE A 295 7.53 -27.90 -8.82
CA ILE A 295 7.80 -26.60 -8.19
C ILE A 295 7.86 -25.51 -9.26
N ARG A 296 8.65 -25.72 -10.34
CA ARG A 296 8.80 -24.73 -11.42
C ARG A 296 7.46 -24.41 -12.08
N SER A 297 6.67 -25.42 -12.44
CA SER A 297 5.35 -25.22 -13.06
C SER A 297 4.39 -24.36 -12.22
N ILE A 298 4.35 -24.60 -10.90
CA ILE A 298 3.50 -23.83 -9.99
C ILE A 298 4.09 -22.41 -9.76
N MET A 299 5.40 -22.30 -9.56
CA MET A 299 6.07 -21.01 -9.33
C MET A 299 6.05 -20.10 -10.56
N ASP A 300 6.12 -20.65 -11.78
CA ASP A 300 6.00 -19.88 -13.02
C ASP A 300 4.58 -19.30 -13.16
N SER A 301 3.54 -20.07 -12.79
CA SER A 301 2.17 -19.56 -12.73
C SER A 301 1.98 -18.48 -11.66
N ILE A 302 2.61 -18.62 -10.49
CA ILE A 302 2.60 -17.56 -9.48
C ILE A 302 3.24 -16.26 -10.01
N GLN A 303 4.26 -16.34 -10.86
CA GLN A 303 4.95 -15.15 -11.36
C GLN A 303 4.30 -14.51 -12.58
N HIS A 304 3.67 -15.31 -13.45
CA HIS A 304 3.33 -14.88 -14.81
C HIS A 304 1.86 -15.10 -15.20
N GLU A 305 1.03 -15.72 -14.35
CA GLU A 305 -0.38 -15.94 -14.68
C GLU A 305 -1.18 -14.63 -14.64
N ASN A 306 -1.75 -14.26 -15.79
CA ASN A 306 -2.53 -13.03 -15.92
C ASN A 306 -3.89 -13.15 -15.24
N ASN A 307 -4.51 -14.33 -15.27
CA ASN A 307 -5.83 -14.54 -14.68
C ASN A 307 -5.74 -14.76 -13.15
N GLU A 308 -6.49 -13.95 -12.40
CA GLU A 308 -6.45 -13.97 -10.93
C GLU A 308 -6.91 -15.31 -10.32
N ASP A 309 -7.99 -15.89 -10.85
CA ASP A 309 -8.54 -17.14 -10.33
C ASP A 309 -7.59 -18.32 -10.52
N LEU A 310 -6.94 -18.41 -11.69
CA LEU A 310 -5.94 -19.43 -12.00
C LEU A 310 -4.69 -19.26 -11.15
N GLN A 311 -4.22 -18.02 -10.98
CA GLN A 311 -3.07 -17.71 -10.12
C GLN A 311 -3.33 -18.07 -8.66
N ARG A 312 -4.54 -17.77 -8.14
CA ARG A 312 -4.97 -18.15 -6.79
C ARG A 312 -5.05 -19.67 -6.62
N ARG A 313 -5.45 -20.43 -7.65
CA ARG A 313 -5.43 -21.90 -7.61
C ARG A 313 -3.99 -22.43 -7.53
N SER A 314 -3.07 -21.88 -8.31
CA SER A 314 -1.63 -22.22 -8.20
C SER A 314 -1.09 -21.92 -6.80
N ALA A 315 -1.49 -20.79 -6.19
CA ALA A 315 -1.15 -20.48 -4.79
C ALA A 315 -1.66 -21.54 -3.80
N ARG A 316 -2.90 -22.02 -3.93
CA ARG A 316 -3.44 -23.11 -3.09
C ARG A 316 -2.71 -24.43 -3.28
N SER A 317 -2.42 -24.79 -4.53
CA SER A 317 -1.63 -25.99 -4.85
C SER A 317 -0.23 -25.90 -4.24
N LEU A 318 0.37 -24.70 -4.19
CA LEU A 318 1.67 -24.52 -3.54
C LEU A 318 1.62 -24.87 -2.04
N VAL A 319 0.52 -24.54 -1.33
CA VAL A 319 0.37 -24.90 0.10
C VAL A 319 0.37 -26.42 0.29
N GLY A 320 -0.37 -27.14 -0.57
CA GLY A 320 -0.35 -28.61 -0.57
C GLY A 320 1.05 -29.16 -0.83
N LEU A 321 1.77 -28.57 -1.79
CA LEU A 321 3.13 -28.97 -2.12
C LEU A 321 4.10 -28.75 -0.95
N LEU A 322 4.01 -27.61 -0.27
CA LEU A 322 4.84 -27.29 0.90
C LEU A 322 4.60 -28.25 2.05
N ARG A 323 3.33 -28.65 2.30
CA ARG A 323 2.98 -29.63 3.32
C ARG A 323 3.59 -31.00 3.03
N GLU A 324 3.45 -31.50 1.81
CA GLU A 324 4.02 -32.80 1.40
C GLU A 324 5.56 -32.76 1.35
N CYS A 325 6.15 -31.59 1.12
CA CYS A 325 7.60 -31.42 1.11
C CYS A 325 8.22 -31.28 2.52
N ALA A 326 7.44 -30.93 3.54
CA ALA A 326 7.92 -30.70 4.90
C ALA A 326 8.55 -31.96 5.52
N SER A 327 8.04 -33.14 5.18
CA SER A 327 8.54 -34.44 5.68
C SER A 327 9.73 -35.00 4.87
N ARG A 328 10.15 -34.34 3.79
CA ARG A 328 11.25 -34.83 2.93
C ARG A 328 12.61 -34.52 3.55
N LYS A 329 13.55 -35.47 3.43
CA LYS A 329 14.95 -35.32 3.89
C LYS A 329 15.64 -34.06 3.36
N THR A 330 15.40 -33.72 2.09
CA THR A 330 15.84 -32.45 1.49
C THR A 330 14.60 -31.58 1.23
N CYS A 331 14.27 -30.71 2.18
CA CYS A 331 13.09 -29.87 2.11
C CYS A 331 13.35 -28.60 1.25
N PRO A 332 12.64 -28.39 0.12
CA PRO A 332 12.79 -27.21 -0.72
C PRO A 332 12.08 -25.96 -0.17
N ASN A 333 11.26 -26.09 0.89
CA ASN A 333 10.34 -25.04 1.35
C ASN A 333 11.04 -23.71 1.64
N GLY A 334 12.22 -23.72 2.27
CA GLY A 334 12.96 -22.49 2.56
C GLY A 334 13.34 -21.70 1.30
N LYS A 335 13.72 -22.37 0.21
CA LYS A 335 14.02 -21.70 -1.08
C LYS A 335 12.77 -21.14 -1.73
N ILE A 336 11.66 -21.88 -1.65
CA ILE A 336 10.36 -21.44 -2.18
C ILE A 336 9.92 -20.17 -1.45
N ILE A 337 9.95 -20.17 -0.12
CA ILE A 337 9.58 -19.03 0.72
C ILE A 337 10.44 -17.80 0.42
N ASN A 338 11.77 -17.98 0.29
CA ASN A 338 12.67 -16.89 -0.06
C ASN A 338 12.36 -16.29 -1.44
N ASN A 339 12.04 -17.12 -2.44
CA ASN A 339 11.65 -16.63 -3.75
C ASN A 339 10.31 -15.87 -3.70
N LEU A 340 9.30 -16.40 -3.00
CA LEU A 340 8.01 -15.72 -2.84
C LEU A 340 8.18 -14.35 -2.16
N ALA A 341 8.96 -14.29 -1.09
CA ALA A 341 9.30 -13.04 -0.40
C ALA A 341 9.99 -12.05 -1.34
N ALA A 342 10.97 -12.52 -2.13
CA ALA A 342 11.66 -11.67 -3.10
C ALA A 342 10.70 -11.10 -4.16
N TYR A 343 9.83 -11.95 -4.73
CA TYR A 343 8.84 -11.53 -5.73
C TYR A 343 7.80 -10.55 -5.18
N LEU A 344 7.38 -10.72 -3.91
CA LEU A 344 6.51 -9.76 -3.24
C LEU A 344 7.17 -8.37 -3.15
N CYS A 345 8.48 -8.35 -2.94
CA CYS A 345 9.28 -7.15 -2.72
C CYS A 345 9.90 -6.57 -4.01
N GLU A 346 9.59 -7.14 -5.18
CA GLU A 346 10.10 -6.64 -6.47
C GLU A 346 9.42 -5.35 -6.94
N ASP A 347 8.14 -5.17 -6.59
CA ASP A 347 7.34 -4.01 -6.97
C ASP A 347 7.71 -2.76 -6.14
N THR A 348 8.36 -1.79 -6.78
CA THR A 348 8.86 -0.57 -6.14
C THR A 348 7.77 0.42 -5.73
N THR A 349 6.54 0.25 -6.22
CA THR A 349 5.40 1.08 -5.80
C THR A 349 4.93 0.71 -4.39
N PHE A 350 5.07 -0.57 -4.02
CA PHE A 350 4.71 -1.07 -2.69
C PHE A 350 5.93 -1.33 -1.81
N THR A 351 7.06 -1.73 -2.36
CA THR A 351 8.26 -2.05 -1.58
C THR A 351 9.38 -1.08 -1.97
N PRO A 352 9.58 0.01 -1.20
CA PRO A 352 10.57 1.02 -1.54
C PRO A 352 11.98 0.42 -1.55
N ARG A 353 12.84 0.85 -2.48
CA ARG A 353 14.23 0.43 -2.54
C ARG A 353 15.11 1.34 -1.70
N CYS A 354 16.00 0.75 -0.91
CA CYS A 354 17.05 1.47 -0.23
C CYS A 354 18.17 1.80 -1.24
N THR A 355 18.26 3.04 -1.70
CA THR A 355 19.26 3.43 -2.73
C THR A 355 20.47 4.18 -2.17
N ASP A 356 20.33 4.89 -1.05
CA ASP A 356 21.40 5.66 -0.41
C ASP A 356 21.32 5.57 1.13
N THR A 357 22.48 5.70 1.81
CA THR A 357 22.58 5.86 3.27
C THR A 357 22.27 7.30 3.74
N LYS A 358 21.88 8.19 2.82
CA LYS A 358 21.54 9.57 3.14
C LYS A 358 20.16 9.63 3.81
N PRO A 359 19.99 10.41 4.90
CA PRO A 359 18.68 10.75 5.41
C PRO A 359 17.90 11.38 4.27
N CYS A 360 16.75 10.81 3.90
CA CYS A 360 15.83 11.48 2.98
C CYS A 360 14.87 12.29 3.85
N PRO A 361 15.03 13.63 3.94
CA PRO A 361 14.19 14.46 4.79
C PRO A 361 12.81 14.65 4.15
N ASP A 362 12.72 14.59 2.82
CA ASP A 362 11.63 15.24 2.08
C ASP A 362 10.71 14.31 1.28
N SER A 363 11.01 13.02 1.15
CA SER A 363 10.14 12.13 0.37
C SER A 363 8.98 11.62 1.23
N VAL A 364 7.95 12.45 1.30
CA VAL A 364 6.60 11.97 1.54
C VAL A 364 6.13 11.33 0.24
N THR A 365 6.39 10.04 0.02
CA THR A 365 5.64 9.27 -0.98
C THR A 365 4.23 8.99 -0.42
N LEU A 366 3.47 10.08 -0.24
CA LEU A 366 2.02 10.08 0.02
C LEU A 366 1.21 10.04 -1.28
N ASP A 367 1.89 9.95 -2.41
CA ASP A 367 1.23 9.50 -3.63
C ASP A 367 1.04 7.99 -3.47
N ASP A 368 -0.01 7.62 -2.73
CA ASP A 368 -0.80 6.50 -3.22
C ASP A 368 -1.12 6.88 -4.65
N VAL A 369 -0.56 6.11 -5.57
CA VAL A 369 -0.90 6.17 -6.98
C VAL A 369 -2.41 5.98 -7.01
N THR A 370 -3.16 7.09 -7.04
CA THR A 370 -4.45 7.10 -7.71
C THR A 370 -4.10 6.53 -9.06
N TYR A 371 -4.51 5.28 -9.28
CA TYR A 371 -4.48 4.65 -10.58
C TYR A 371 -5.19 5.62 -11.52
N VAL A 372 -4.40 6.44 -12.20
CA VAL A 372 -4.81 7.13 -13.41
C VAL A 372 -4.78 6.00 -14.43
N PRO A 373 -5.94 5.53 -14.93
CA PRO A 373 -5.94 4.61 -16.05
C PRO A 373 -5.05 5.26 -17.12
N PRO A 374 -4.06 4.55 -17.67
CA PRO A 374 -3.26 5.13 -18.74
C PRO A 374 -4.23 5.61 -19.83
N ASP A 375 -4.13 6.88 -20.23
CA ASP A 375 -4.78 7.33 -21.44
C ASP A 375 -4.30 6.40 -22.56
N ASP A 376 -5.24 5.69 -23.21
CA ASP A 376 -5.01 4.65 -24.23
C ASP A 376 -4.24 5.13 -25.48
N SER A 377 -3.77 6.38 -25.50
CA SER A 377 -2.98 6.97 -26.58
C SER A 377 -1.46 6.91 -26.35
N THR A 378 -1.00 6.46 -25.19
CA THR A 378 0.43 6.35 -24.90
C THR A 378 0.97 4.98 -25.27
N ILE A 379 1.88 4.96 -26.26
CA ILE A 379 2.70 3.82 -26.67
C ILE A 379 3.19 3.10 -25.40
N ILE A 380 2.79 1.83 -25.21
CA ILE A 380 3.29 0.95 -24.14
C ILE A 380 4.82 0.98 -24.20
N THR A 381 5.44 1.68 -23.25
CA THR A 381 6.89 1.74 -23.17
C THR A 381 7.40 0.43 -22.58
N SER A 382 8.68 0.08 -22.80
CA SER A 382 9.28 -1.09 -22.16
C SER A 382 9.21 -1.04 -20.62
N LEU A 383 9.14 0.17 -20.05
CA LEU A 383 8.98 0.41 -18.62
C LEU A 383 7.60 -0.04 -18.12
N ASP A 384 6.52 0.30 -18.84
CA ASP A 384 5.15 -0.09 -18.47
C ASP A 384 4.97 -1.62 -18.42
N ASN A 385 5.64 -2.34 -19.33
CA ASN A 385 5.65 -3.79 -19.35
C ASN A 385 6.40 -4.41 -18.16
N HIS A 386 7.54 -3.84 -17.76
CA HIS A 386 8.27 -4.31 -16.57
C HIS A 386 7.46 -4.12 -15.30
N GLU A 387 6.81 -2.96 -15.14
CA GLU A 387 5.95 -2.72 -13.99
C GLU A 387 4.73 -3.64 -13.97
N ARG A 388 4.10 -3.91 -15.13
CA ARG A 388 3.00 -4.86 -15.24
C ARG A 388 3.40 -6.26 -14.76
N VAL A 389 4.57 -6.74 -15.20
CA VAL A 389 5.10 -8.04 -14.79
C VAL A 389 5.36 -8.08 -13.28
N ASN A 390 5.96 -7.02 -12.71
CA ASN A 390 6.20 -6.94 -11.27
C ASN A 390 4.90 -6.93 -10.46
N ARG A 391 3.86 -6.25 -10.94
CA ARG A 391 2.51 -6.27 -10.31
C ARG A 391 1.91 -7.68 -10.30
N ILE A 392 2.04 -8.44 -11.40
CA ILE A 392 1.53 -9.82 -11.49
C ILE A 392 2.28 -10.74 -10.52
N LYS A 393 3.62 -10.64 -10.46
CA LYS A 393 4.45 -11.40 -9.51
C LYS A 393 4.06 -11.09 -8.06
N LYS A 394 3.95 -9.80 -7.72
CA LYS A 394 3.54 -9.35 -6.38
C LYS A 394 2.17 -9.91 -6.00
N ARG A 395 1.19 -9.82 -6.91
CA ARG A 395 -0.17 -10.38 -6.70
C ARG A 395 -0.12 -11.87 -6.41
N GLY A 396 0.60 -12.64 -7.22
CA GLY A 396 0.74 -14.08 -7.04
C GLY A 396 1.42 -14.46 -5.73
N SER A 397 2.51 -13.79 -5.37
CA SER A 397 3.21 -14.03 -4.11
C SER A 397 2.37 -13.64 -2.89
N SER A 398 1.61 -12.55 -2.95
CA SER A 398 0.65 -12.16 -1.91
C SER A 398 -0.38 -13.27 -1.70
N MET A 399 -1.00 -13.75 -2.78
CA MET A 399 -1.97 -14.85 -2.72
C MET A 399 -1.35 -16.14 -2.17
N ALA A 400 -0.12 -16.47 -2.56
CA ALA A 400 0.59 -17.63 -2.03
C ALA A 400 0.81 -17.51 -0.52
N LEU A 401 1.23 -16.34 -0.01
CA LEU A 401 1.41 -16.08 1.41
C LEU A 401 0.09 -16.13 2.19
N GLU A 402 -0.96 -15.52 1.67
CA GLU A 402 -2.30 -15.56 2.27
C GLU A 402 -2.87 -16.98 2.34
N GLU A 403 -2.79 -17.74 1.23
CA GLU A 403 -3.28 -19.12 1.18
C GLU A 403 -2.41 -20.05 2.03
N MET A 404 -1.10 -19.79 2.18
CA MET A 404 -0.25 -20.51 3.14
C MET A 404 -0.75 -20.34 4.57
N ALA A 405 -1.02 -19.11 5.01
CA ALA A 405 -1.54 -18.83 6.34
C ALA A 405 -2.92 -19.48 6.56
N LYS A 406 -3.84 -19.29 5.62
CA LYS A 406 -5.20 -19.88 5.68
C LYS A 406 -5.19 -21.41 5.62
N GLY A 407 -4.36 -21.97 4.74
CA GLY A 407 -4.37 -23.38 4.41
C GLY A 407 -3.62 -24.27 5.40
N MET A 408 -2.61 -23.73 6.10
CA MET A 408 -1.92 -24.46 7.17
C MET A 408 -2.65 -24.40 8.52
N GLY A 409 -3.41 -23.33 8.78
CA GLY A 409 -4.16 -23.18 10.03
C GLY A 409 -3.25 -22.86 11.22
N PRO A 410 -3.59 -23.30 12.44
CA PRO A 410 -2.76 -23.05 13.63
C PRO A 410 -1.39 -23.74 13.53
N GLY A 411 -0.34 -23.07 13.98
CA GLY A 411 1.04 -23.59 13.98
C GLY A 411 1.72 -23.47 12.62
N LEU A 412 1.39 -22.42 11.84
CA LEU A 412 2.04 -22.13 10.56
C LEU A 412 3.57 -22.10 10.70
N PHE A 413 4.06 -21.45 11.75
CA PHE A 413 5.49 -21.30 11.98
C PHE A 413 6.18 -22.57 12.48
N ASP A 414 5.44 -23.53 13.04
CA ASP A 414 5.98 -24.84 13.40
C ASP A 414 6.21 -25.71 12.16
N VAL A 415 5.29 -25.63 11.19
CA VAL A 415 5.41 -26.34 9.91
C VAL A 415 6.44 -25.68 9.00
N LEU A 416 6.50 -24.35 8.99
CA LEU A 416 7.39 -23.55 8.14
C LEU A 416 8.26 -22.58 8.98
N PRO A 417 9.24 -23.08 9.74
CA PRO A 417 10.09 -22.24 10.59
C PRO A 417 10.92 -21.22 9.81
N SER A 418 11.28 -21.56 8.56
CA SER A 418 12.00 -20.63 7.66
C SER A 418 11.21 -19.36 7.32
N LEU A 419 9.87 -19.41 7.43
CA LEU A 419 9.03 -18.22 7.25
C LEU A 419 9.20 -17.27 8.43
N LEU A 420 9.14 -17.79 9.67
CA LEU A 420 9.31 -16.98 10.87
C LEU A 420 10.69 -16.33 10.92
N THR A 421 11.76 -17.07 10.61
CA THR A 421 13.13 -16.52 10.56
C THR A 421 13.24 -15.39 9.53
N ARG A 422 12.59 -15.52 8.36
CA ARG A 422 12.62 -14.50 7.32
C ARG A 422 11.88 -13.21 7.72
N LEU A 423 10.85 -13.34 8.57
CA LEU A 423 10.08 -12.21 9.09
C LEU A 423 10.78 -11.51 10.26
N VAL A 424 11.24 -12.30 11.23
CA VAL A 424 11.61 -11.79 12.55
C VAL A 424 13.08 -11.37 12.61
N ASP A 425 13.99 -12.19 12.07
CA ASP A 425 15.42 -12.02 12.28
C ASP A 425 15.96 -10.71 11.69
N PRO A 426 15.59 -10.27 10.46
CA PRO A 426 16.07 -9.01 9.90
C PRO A 426 15.62 -7.80 10.72
N ILE A 427 14.35 -7.80 11.18
CA ILE A 427 13.77 -6.70 11.95
C ILE A 427 14.44 -6.60 13.32
N LYS A 428 14.60 -7.74 14.01
CA LYS A 428 15.32 -7.79 15.29
C LYS A 428 16.77 -7.36 15.12
N ALA A 429 17.52 -7.95 14.18
CA ALA A 429 18.91 -7.59 13.95
C ALA A 429 19.11 -6.09 13.58
N GLY A 430 18.12 -5.48 12.93
CA GLY A 430 18.12 -4.04 12.62
C GLY A 430 17.84 -3.13 13.82
N PHE A 431 16.99 -3.56 14.76
CA PHE A 431 16.42 -2.69 15.80
C PHE A 431 16.47 -3.25 17.24
N GLU A 432 17.28 -4.28 17.48
CA GLU A 432 17.66 -4.74 18.81
C GLU A 432 18.64 -3.74 19.43
N GLY A 433 18.12 -2.84 20.28
CA GLY A 433 18.89 -1.77 20.93
C GLY A 433 18.46 -0.36 20.51
N GLU A 434 19.42 0.48 20.12
CA GLU A 434 19.20 1.92 19.87
C GLU A 434 18.36 2.22 18.61
N SER A 435 17.30 3.03 18.77
CA SER A 435 16.37 3.41 17.70
C SER A 435 16.94 4.36 16.62
N LYS A 436 18.19 4.84 16.75
CA LYS A 436 18.79 5.88 15.88
C LYS A 436 19.80 5.37 14.84
N ARG A 437 19.89 4.04 14.64
CA ARG A 437 20.90 3.44 13.75
C ARG A 437 20.55 3.66 12.27
N ILE A 438 21.53 4.13 11.49
CA ILE A 438 21.49 4.05 10.02
C ILE A 438 22.02 2.67 9.64
N LEU A 439 21.20 1.88 8.94
CA LEU A 439 21.58 0.55 8.50
C LEU A 439 22.29 0.61 7.14
N GLU A 440 23.18 -0.34 6.90
CA GLU A 440 23.75 -0.54 5.56
C GLU A 440 22.65 -0.87 4.55
N VAL A 441 22.85 -0.52 3.28
CA VAL A 441 21.82 -0.64 2.23
C VAL A 441 21.23 -2.06 2.15
N ALA A 442 22.08 -3.09 2.20
CA ALA A 442 21.63 -4.48 2.16
C ALA A 442 20.77 -4.84 3.38
N GLN A 443 21.24 -4.53 4.58
CA GLN A 443 20.51 -4.79 5.83
C GLN A 443 19.20 -4.00 5.89
N ALA A 444 19.21 -2.73 5.45
CA ALA A 444 18.02 -1.89 5.38
C ALA A 444 16.97 -2.49 4.43
N GLN A 445 17.40 -2.99 3.26
CA GLN A 445 16.50 -3.66 2.33
C GLN A 445 15.92 -4.95 2.91
N GLU A 446 16.72 -5.75 3.63
CA GLU A 446 16.22 -6.95 4.30
C GLU A 446 15.14 -6.64 5.35
N VAL A 447 15.29 -5.56 6.12
CA VAL A 447 14.27 -5.08 7.05
C VAL A 447 13.00 -4.65 6.32
N VAL A 448 13.14 -3.86 5.25
CA VAL A 448 12.02 -3.39 4.42
C VAL A 448 11.23 -4.57 3.85
N ASP A 449 11.92 -5.55 3.29
CA ASP A 449 11.33 -6.76 2.75
C ASP A 449 10.64 -7.58 3.85
N ALA A 450 11.25 -7.71 5.03
CA ALA A 450 10.67 -8.42 6.17
C ALA A 450 9.37 -7.77 6.65
N PHE A 451 9.31 -6.44 6.77
CA PHE A 451 8.07 -5.73 7.11
C PHE A 451 7.01 -5.89 6.02
N GLN A 452 7.38 -5.91 4.73
CA GLN A 452 6.44 -6.13 3.63
C GLN A 452 5.79 -7.52 3.71
N VAL A 453 6.59 -8.57 3.92
CA VAL A 453 6.08 -9.94 4.06
C VAL A 453 5.24 -10.07 5.34
N ALA A 454 5.66 -9.46 6.46
CA ALA A 454 4.91 -9.47 7.71
C ALA A 454 3.52 -8.82 7.54
N SER A 455 3.48 -7.65 6.91
CA SER A 455 2.24 -6.91 6.65
C SER A 455 1.28 -7.70 5.75
N CYS A 456 1.81 -8.42 4.76
CA CYS A 456 1.01 -9.26 3.87
C CYS A 456 0.37 -10.46 4.58
N LEU A 457 1.09 -11.08 5.52
CA LEU A 457 0.63 -12.28 6.22
C LEU A 457 -0.36 -11.98 7.34
N LEU A 458 -0.16 -10.87 8.05
CA LEU A 458 -0.86 -10.53 9.29
C LEU A 458 -2.39 -10.68 9.24
N PRO A 459 -3.11 -10.26 8.18
CA PRO A 459 -4.57 -10.36 8.12
C PRO A 459 -5.10 -11.80 8.03
N CYS A 460 -4.23 -12.74 7.67
CA CYS A 460 -4.58 -14.14 7.43
C CYS A 460 -4.02 -15.08 8.50
N LEU A 461 -3.30 -14.58 9.50
CA LEU A 461 -2.70 -15.40 10.55
C LEU A 461 -3.75 -15.87 11.57
N HIS A 462 -3.56 -17.09 12.07
CA HIS A 462 -4.34 -17.62 13.18
C HIS A 462 -3.91 -16.99 14.52
N MET A 463 -4.79 -16.97 15.53
CA MET A 463 -4.52 -16.33 16.82
C MET A 463 -3.26 -16.85 17.55
N GLU A 464 -2.92 -18.14 17.40
CA GLU A 464 -1.71 -18.73 17.99
C GLU A 464 -0.42 -18.18 17.36
N ASP A 465 -0.42 -18.02 16.03
CA ASP A 465 0.71 -17.48 15.28
C ASP A 465 0.86 -15.96 15.47
N MET A 466 -0.23 -15.26 15.83
CA MET A 466 -0.21 -13.83 16.14
C MET A 466 0.72 -13.47 17.31
N GLU A 467 0.86 -14.34 18.31
CA GLU A 467 1.76 -14.08 19.46
C GLU A 467 3.23 -14.05 19.03
N SER A 468 3.61 -14.87 18.04
CA SER A 468 4.95 -14.86 17.44
C SER A 468 5.25 -13.56 16.70
N VAL A 469 4.25 -12.96 16.07
CA VAL A 469 4.40 -11.69 15.31
C VAL A 469 4.27 -10.46 16.21
N LYS A 470 3.50 -10.53 17.29
CA LYS A 470 3.37 -9.47 18.30
C LYS A 470 4.72 -9.03 18.88
N CYS A 471 5.70 -9.92 18.95
CA CYS A 471 7.05 -9.57 19.39
C CYS A 471 7.72 -8.49 18.52
N LEU A 472 7.23 -8.24 17.29
CA LEU A 472 7.73 -7.21 16.38
C LEU A 472 7.22 -5.80 16.71
N LEU A 473 6.18 -5.64 17.54
CA LEU A 473 5.62 -4.32 17.85
C LEU A 473 6.67 -3.34 18.41
N PRO A 474 7.48 -3.68 19.43
CA PRO A 474 8.49 -2.75 19.95
C PRO A 474 9.54 -2.37 18.89
N TYR A 475 9.94 -3.34 18.06
CA TYR A 475 10.92 -3.10 16.98
C TYR A 475 10.34 -2.23 15.87
N SER A 476 9.05 -2.36 15.56
CA SER A 476 8.38 -1.48 14.58
C SER A 476 8.32 -0.03 15.06
N VAL A 477 8.07 0.21 16.35
CA VAL A 477 8.14 1.56 16.95
C VAL A 477 9.56 2.13 16.91
N ASN A 478 10.58 1.29 17.11
CA ASN A 478 11.97 1.71 16.92
C ASN A 478 12.27 2.04 15.44
N ALA A 479 11.78 1.23 14.51
CA ALA A 479 11.95 1.42 13.07
C ALA A 479 11.30 2.70 12.54
N LEU A 480 10.17 3.13 13.12
CA LEU A 480 9.55 4.44 12.82
C LEU A 480 10.47 5.63 13.10
N GLN A 481 11.42 5.49 14.02
CA GLN A 481 12.37 6.56 14.37
C GLN A 481 13.61 6.56 13.46
N SER A 482 13.69 5.64 12.49
CA SER A 482 14.83 5.55 11.57
C SER A 482 14.97 6.80 10.71
N LYS A 483 16.21 7.17 10.38
CA LYS A 483 16.50 8.25 9.42
C LYS A 483 16.23 7.83 7.97
N GLN A 484 16.13 6.54 7.69
CA GLN A 484 15.87 5.99 6.37
C GLN A 484 14.36 5.89 6.10
N ALA A 485 13.86 6.68 5.14
CA ALA A 485 12.43 6.73 4.81
C ALA A 485 11.81 5.37 4.43
N PRO A 486 12.46 4.49 3.64
CA PRO A 486 11.91 3.18 3.30
C PRO A 486 11.55 2.33 4.53
N ILE A 487 12.38 2.38 5.58
CA ILE A 487 12.15 1.66 6.82
C ILE A 487 10.96 2.24 7.57
N ARG A 488 10.89 3.57 7.71
CA ARG A 488 9.77 4.23 8.40
C ARG A 488 8.43 3.91 7.74
N GLN A 489 8.38 4.00 6.41
CA GLN A 489 7.17 3.74 5.64
C GLN A 489 6.68 2.29 5.78
N MET A 490 7.61 1.32 5.76
CA MET A 490 7.23 -0.08 5.92
C MET A 490 6.87 -0.44 7.36
N ALA A 491 7.53 0.16 8.36
CA ALA A 491 7.13 0.02 9.76
C ALA A 491 5.74 0.62 10.02
N ALA A 492 5.43 1.78 9.42
CA ALA A 492 4.12 2.43 9.47
C ALA A 492 3.02 1.55 8.86
N ARG A 493 3.27 0.93 7.70
CA ARG A 493 2.33 -0.02 7.07
C ARG A 493 2.11 -1.27 7.92
N PHE A 494 3.17 -1.84 8.48
CA PHE A 494 3.06 -2.98 9.39
C PHE A 494 2.20 -2.64 10.62
N LEU A 495 2.46 -1.50 11.26
CA LEU A 495 1.67 -1.04 12.41
C LEU A 495 0.20 -0.79 12.05
N ALA A 496 -0.07 -0.18 10.89
CA ALA A 496 -1.42 0.02 10.39
C ALA A 496 -2.17 -1.31 10.19
N GLN A 497 -1.50 -2.29 9.57
CA GLN A 497 -2.08 -3.62 9.40
C GLN A 497 -2.26 -4.35 10.74
N PHE A 498 -1.35 -4.13 11.69
CA PHE A 498 -1.50 -4.71 13.03
C PHE A 498 -2.70 -4.13 13.77
N CYS A 499 -2.92 -2.81 13.67
CA CYS A 499 -4.07 -2.16 14.25
C CYS A 499 -5.39 -2.59 13.61
N SER A 500 -5.41 -2.98 12.33
CA SER A 500 -6.64 -3.50 11.71
C SER A 500 -6.99 -4.93 12.16
N VAL A 501 -5.99 -5.76 12.47
CA VAL A 501 -6.19 -7.16 12.92
C VAL A 501 -6.40 -7.26 14.43
N ALA A 502 -5.65 -6.49 15.22
CA ALA A 502 -5.74 -6.46 16.68
C ALA A 502 -5.89 -5.01 17.18
N PRO A 503 -7.08 -4.37 17.01
CA PRO A 503 -7.28 -2.95 17.26
C PRO A 503 -6.91 -2.49 18.66
N VAL A 504 -7.34 -3.19 19.71
CA VAL A 504 -7.12 -2.76 21.10
C VAL A 504 -5.62 -2.70 21.43
N LEU A 505 -4.89 -3.79 21.18
CA LEU A 505 -3.47 -3.88 21.48
C LEU A 505 -2.62 -2.97 20.58
N GLY A 506 -2.94 -2.94 19.28
CA GLY A 506 -2.26 -2.08 18.31
C GLY A 506 -2.43 -0.60 18.67
N MET A 507 -3.67 -0.18 18.92
CA MET A 507 -3.97 1.21 19.25
C MET A 507 -3.42 1.64 20.61
N GLU A 508 -3.44 0.76 21.62
CA GLU A 508 -2.77 1.05 22.88
C GLU A 508 -1.26 1.30 22.68
N THR A 509 -0.60 0.50 21.83
CA THR A 509 0.81 0.72 21.48
C THR A 509 1.01 2.05 20.76
N VAL A 510 0.13 2.38 19.80
CA VAL A 510 0.18 3.65 19.07
C VAL A 510 0.02 4.84 20.01
N ILE A 511 -0.99 4.82 20.89
CA ILE A 511 -1.27 5.91 21.81
C ILE A 511 -0.13 6.09 22.82
N ARG A 512 0.36 4.99 23.40
CA ARG A 512 1.38 5.07 24.47
C ARG A 512 2.81 5.27 23.95
N LYS A 513 3.14 4.84 22.74
CA LYS A 513 4.53 4.78 22.24
C LYS A 513 4.77 5.56 20.96
N VAL A 514 3.79 5.68 20.07
CA VAL A 514 3.96 6.38 18.78
C VAL A 514 3.55 7.84 18.90
N MET A 515 2.40 8.15 19.51
CA MET A 515 1.92 9.53 19.64
C MET A 515 2.89 10.46 20.40
N PRO A 516 3.58 10.03 21.48
CA PRO A 516 4.57 10.88 22.14
C PRO A 516 5.72 11.33 21.23
N LEU A 517 6.04 10.57 20.17
CA LEU A 517 7.09 10.93 19.21
C LEU A 517 6.73 12.17 18.37
N LEU A 518 5.45 12.52 18.26
CA LEU A 518 5.02 13.78 17.62
C LEU A 518 5.49 15.00 18.41
N GLY A 519 5.64 14.86 19.73
CA GLY A 519 6.04 15.94 20.63
C GLY A 519 7.54 16.28 20.60
N ASP A 520 8.38 15.44 19.99
CA ASP A 520 9.83 15.60 19.98
C ASP A 520 10.24 16.78 19.08
N THR A 521 10.72 17.87 19.66
CA THR A 521 11.13 19.08 18.93
C THR A 521 12.46 18.92 18.19
N ASP A 522 13.33 18.03 18.67
CA ASP A 522 14.74 17.96 18.26
C ASP A 522 14.95 17.05 17.05
N ASP A 523 14.13 16.00 16.90
CA ASP A 523 14.28 15.02 15.81
C ASP A 523 13.05 14.97 14.89
N ALA A 524 13.17 15.58 13.71
CA ALA A 524 12.12 15.55 12.70
C ALA A 524 11.80 14.13 12.19
N SER A 525 12.74 13.19 12.25
CA SER A 525 12.54 11.80 11.77
C SER A 525 11.53 11.07 12.64
N ARG A 526 11.55 11.31 13.95
CA ARG A 526 10.61 10.74 14.93
C ARG A 526 9.20 11.27 14.70
N ARG A 527 9.06 12.59 14.52
CA ARG A 527 7.78 13.22 14.20
C ARG A 527 7.23 12.73 12.87
N LEU A 528 8.08 12.62 11.87
CA LEU A 528 7.70 12.15 10.54
C LEU A 528 7.24 10.69 10.58
N GLY A 529 7.99 9.79 11.21
CA GLY A 529 7.59 8.38 11.34
C GLY A 529 6.28 8.19 12.11
N ALA A 530 6.07 8.94 13.19
CA ALA A 530 4.79 8.92 13.91
C ALA A 530 3.63 9.43 13.05
N THR A 531 3.86 10.49 12.28
CA THR A 531 2.86 11.06 11.38
C THR A 531 2.51 10.10 10.23
N GLU A 532 3.53 9.45 9.63
CA GLU A 532 3.36 8.42 8.60
C GLU A 532 2.56 7.22 9.14
N ALA A 533 2.87 6.77 10.36
CA ALA A 533 2.13 5.69 11.02
C ALA A 533 0.66 6.06 11.23
N LEU A 534 0.37 7.24 11.79
CA LEU A 534 -1.01 7.69 12.00
C LEU A 534 -1.78 7.83 10.69
N PHE A 535 -1.16 8.39 9.65
CA PHE A 535 -1.78 8.48 8.33
C PHE A 535 -2.13 7.09 7.79
N ARG A 536 -1.19 6.13 7.84
CA ARG A 536 -1.43 4.76 7.35
C ARG A 536 -2.46 4.00 8.19
N ILE A 537 -2.50 4.22 9.52
CA ILE A 537 -3.51 3.63 10.40
C ILE A 537 -4.92 4.10 10.01
N VAL A 538 -5.09 5.42 9.83
CA VAL A 538 -6.39 6.00 9.42
C VAL A 538 -6.84 5.48 8.06
N ASP A 539 -5.89 5.35 7.11
CA ASP A 539 -6.14 4.84 5.76
C ASP A 539 -6.53 3.35 5.74
N VAL A 540 -5.80 2.50 6.48
CA VAL A 540 -6.04 1.04 6.49
C VAL A 540 -7.26 0.65 7.33
N MET A 541 -7.49 1.33 8.46
CA MET A 541 -8.62 1.02 9.34
C MET A 541 -9.94 1.64 8.85
N ASP A 542 -9.89 2.74 8.09
CA ASP A 542 -11.05 3.48 7.59
C ASP A 542 -12.09 3.70 8.72
N MET A 543 -13.31 3.16 8.58
CA MET A 543 -14.37 3.29 9.59
C MET A 543 -14.05 2.61 10.93
N ALA A 544 -13.17 1.60 10.96
CA ALA A 544 -12.78 0.92 12.19
C ALA A 544 -11.89 1.80 13.10
N VAL A 545 -11.37 2.92 12.60
CA VAL A 545 -10.59 3.88 13.40
C VAL A 545 -11.46 4.74 14.30
N LEU A 546 -12.77 4.86 14.00
CA LEU A 546 -13.69 5.80 14.66
C LEU A 546 -13.66 5.77 16.19
N PRO A 547 -13.68 4.60 16.87
CA PRO A 547 -13.65 4.56 18.33
C PRO A 547 -12.40 5.21 18.95
N PHE A 548 -11.33 5.34 18.16
CA PHE A 548 -10.05 5.89 18.56
C PHE A 548 -9.74 7.26 17.93
N ALA A 549 -10.56 7.74 17.00
CA ALA A 549 -10.28 8.93 16.21
C ALA A 549 -9.99 10.17 17.08
N ILE A 550 -10.70 10.30 18.22
CA ILE A 550 -10.55 11.40 19.17
C ILE A 550 -9.11 11.53 19.69
N PHE A 551 -8.41 10.42 19.95
CA PHE A 551 -7.03 10.45 20.43
C PHE A 551 -6.10 11.13 19.42
N PHE A 552 -6.41 11.07 18.12
CA PHE A 552 -5.54 11.55 17.07
C PHE A 552 -5.73 13.03 16.75
N VAL A 553 -6.93 13.57 16.94
CA VAL A 553 -7.27 14.91 16.43
C VAL A 553 -6.35 15.97 17.02
N VAL A 554 -6.17 15.96 18.34
CA VAL A 554 -5.43 17.01 19.05
C VAL A 554 -3.94 16.98 18.72
N PRO A 555 -3.27 15.81 18.79
CA PRO A 555 -1.83 15.76 18.48
C PRO A 555 -1.53 16.04 17.00
N ILE A 556 -2.41 15.63 16.08
CA ILE A 556 -2.28 15.95 14.65
C ILE A 556 -2.47 17.45 14.41
N LEU A 557 -3.46 18.07 15.05
CA LEU A 557 -3.73 19.51 14.94
C LEU A 557 -2.52 20.33 15.40
N GLY A 558 -1.92 19.96 16.54
CA GLY A 558 -0.71 20.61 17.07
C GLY A 558 0.55 20.46 16.19
N ARG A 559 0.52 19.62 15.15
CA ARG A 559 1.62 19.44 14.18
C ARG A 559 1.32 20.03 12.80
N MET A 560 0.14 20.62 12.55
CA MET A 560 -0.14 21.29 11.27
C MET A 560 0.77 22.50 11.02
N SER A 561 1.35 23.05 12.08
CA SER A 561 2.34 24.14 12.05
C SER A 561 3.78 23.66 12.28
N ASP A 562 4.08 22.37 12.14
CA ASP A 562 5.42 21.80 12.36
C ASP A 562 6.50 22.51 11.50
N PRO A 563 7.74 22.72 11.97
CA PRO A 563 8.81 23.29 11.15
C PRO A 563 9.10 22.50 9.87
N HIS A 564 8.92 21.17 9.89
CA HIS A 564 9.23 20.29 8.77
C HIS A 564 8.07 20.22 7.77
N PRO A 565 8.28 20.55 6.48
CA PRO A 565 7.19 20.58 5.47
C PRO A 565 6.51 19.23 5.27
N ALA A 566 7.28 18.14 5.22
CA ALA A 566 6.76 16.76 5.11
C ALA A 566 5.76 16.41 6.22
N VAL A 567 6.09 16.75 7.48
CA VAL A 567 5.21 16.52 8.63
C VAL A 567 3.91 17.29 8.42
N ARG A 568 4.00 18.61 8.17
CA ARG A 568 2.81 19.47 7.94
C ARG A 568 1.88 18.93 6.86
N GLN A 569 2.43 18.51 5.71
CA GLN A 569 1.63 17.97 4.61
C GLN A 569 0.92 16.68 5.00
N THR A 570 1.62 15.76 5.66
CA THR A 570 1.07 14.46 6.07
C THR A 570 0.00 14.62 7.14
N VAL A 571 0.24 15.42 8.19
CA VAL A 571 -0.79 15.69 9.21
C VAL A 571 -1.99 16.41 8.62
N THR A 572 -1.80 17.30 7.64
CA THR A 572 -2.92 18.02 7.02
C THR A 572 -3.83 17.07 6.25
N LYS A 573 -3.25 16.15 5.48
CA LYS A 573 -4.01 15.09 4.78
C LYS A 573 -4.71 14.14 5.77
N CYS A 574 -4.01 13.73 6.82
CA CYS A 574 -4.57 12.87 7.87
C CYS A 574 -5.74 13.54 8.59
N PHE A 575 -5.55 14.80 9.02
CA PHE A 575 -6.57 15.61 9.67
C PHE A 575 -7.82 15.79 8.80
N ALA A 576 -7.65 16.08 7.49
CA ALA A 576 -8.78 16.21 6.57
C ALA A 576 -9.60 14.92 6.47
N THR A 577 -8.94 13.76 6.56
CA THR A 577 -9.62 12.45 6.56
C THR A 577 -10.35 12.22 7.89
N LEU A 578 -9.67 12.44 9.02
CA LEU A 578 -10.26 12.32 10.35
C LEU A 578 -11.44 13.28 10.57
N LEU A 579 -11.37 14.51 10.07
CA LEU A 579 -12.44 15.50 10.22
C LEU A 579 -13.73 15.07 9.49
N ARG A 580 -13.61 14.34 8.38
CA ARG A 580 -14.77 13.74 7.68
C ARG A 580 -15.40 12.60 8.47
N LEU A 581 -14.58 11.88 9.24
CA LEU A 581 -14.98 10.73 10.05
C LEU A 581 -15.54 11.15 11.42
N LEU A 582 -15.08 12.27 11.99
CA LEU A 582 -15.42 12.72 13.34
C LEU A 582 -16.93 12.79 13.66
N PRO A 583 -17.81 13.31 12.77
CA PRO A 583 -19.25 13.36 13.05
C PRO A 583 -19.89 11.98 13.23
N LEU A 584 -19.27 10.92 12.71
CA LEU A 584 -19.75 9.55 12.79
C LEU A 584 -19.33 8.84 14.09
N GLU A 585 -18.41 9.43 14.87
CA GLU A 585 -17.98 8.89 16.17
C GLU A 585 -19.06 9.04 17.25
N ALA A 586 -19.91 10.07 17.13
CA ALA A 586 -20.95 10.34 18.10
C ALA A 586 -21.94 9.15 18.21
N GLY A 587 -21.94 8.50 19.37
CA GLY A 587 -22.82 7.36 19.67
C GLY A 587 -22.18 5.98 19.51
N ILE A 588 -20.90 5.90 19.11
CA ILE A 588 -20.16 4.64 19.09
C ILE A 588 -19.67 4.32 20.52
N PRO A 589 -19.96 3.12 21.07
CA PRO A 589 -19.45 2.72 22.38
C PRO A 589 -17.93 2.52 22.34
N ASP A 590 -17.28 2.62 23.51
CA ASP A 590 -15.86 2.36 23.62
C ASP A 590 -15.54 0.88 23.34
N PRO A 591 -14.41 0.55 22.66
CA PRO A 591 -14.06 -0.83 22.35
C PRO A 591 -13.88 -1.69 23.60
N GLU A 592 -14.37 -2.92 23.53
CA GLU A 592 -14.18 -3.91 24.59
C GLU A 592 -12.68 -4.20 24.78
N GLY A 593 -12.18 -4.10 26.03
CA GLY A 593 -10.77 -4.35 26.38
C GLY A 593 -9.88 -3.10 26.41
N LEU A 594 -10.41 -1.91 26.11
CA LEU A 594 -9.65 -0.67 26.29
C LEU A 594 -9.41 -0.39 27.78
N SER A 595 -8.18 -0.03 28.16
CA SER A 595 -7.85 0.27 29.56
C SER A 595 -8.61 1.49 30.08
N GLN A 596 -8.95 1.48 31.38
CA GLN A 596 -9.73 2.55 32.02
C GLN A 596 -9.04 3.91 31.93
N ASP A 597 -7.71 3.94 32.00
CA ASP A 597 -6.91 5.16 31.83
C ASP A 597 -7.09 5.79 30.45
N LEU A 598 -7.13 4.98 29.38
CA LEU A 598 -7.33 5.46 28.02
C LEU A 598 -8.76 5.98 27.81
N ILE A 599 -9.76 5.40 28.46
CA ILE A 599 -11.13 5.91 28.42
C ILE A 599 -11.19 7.31 29.05
N LEU A 600 -10.53 7.53 30.19
CA LEU A 600 -10.44 8.85 30.83
C LEU A 600 -9.71 9.86 29.94
N GLU A 601 -8.62 9.44 29.30
CA GLU A 601 -7.88 10.26 28.33
C GLU A 601 -8.76 10.63 27.13
N LYS A 602 -9.52 9.68 26.57
CA LYS A 602 -10.49 9.94 25.49
C LYS A 602 -11.53 10.99 25.88
N GLN A 603 -12.07 10.91 27.09
CA GLN A 603 -13.05 11.89 27.58
C GLN A 603 -12.46 13.29 27.70
N LYS A 604 -11.19 13.39 28.14
CA LYS A 604 -10.46 14.65 28.20
C LYS A 604 -10.26 15.24 26.81
N GLU A 605 -9.85 14.43 25.83
CA GLU A 605 -9.69 14.85 24.44
C GLU A 605 -11.03 15.24 23.78
N ARG A 606 -12.13 14.54 24.10
CA ARG A 606 -13.48 14.94 23.64
C ARG A 606 -13.89 16.30 24.20
N ARG A 607 -13.69 16.54 25.50
CA ARG A 607 -13.97 17.85 26.12
C ARG A 607 -13.17 18.95 25.45
N PHE A 608 -11.91 18.70 25.10
CA PHE A 608 -11.12 19.64 24.32
C PHE A 608 -11.76 19.94 22.96
N LEU A 609 -12.18 18.93 22.20
CA LEU A 609 -12.80 19.13 20.89
C LEU A 609 -14.08 19.96 20.99
N GLU A 610 -14.87 19.76 22.04
CA GLU A 610 -16.04 20.60 22.31
C GLU A 610 -15.66 22.05 22.60
N GLN A 611 -14.60 22.29 23.38
CA GLN A 611 -14.06 23.63 23.65
C GLN A 611 -13.47 24.30 22.39
N LEU A 612 -12.92 23.51 21.47
CA LEU A 612 -12.39 24.00 20.20
C LEU A 612 -13.51 24.43 19.24
N LEU A 613 -14.61 23.67 19.21
CA LEU A 613 -15.77 23.96 18.36
C LEU A 613 -16.69 25.04 18.94
N ASP A 614 -16.74 25.16 20.27
CA ASP A 614 -17.56 26.13 20.98
C ASP A 614 -16.71 26.89 22.02
N THR A 615 -16.29 28.10 21.65
CA THR A 615 -15.44 28.96 22.50
C THR A 615 -16.13 29.40 23.79
N SER A 616 -17.47 29.32 23.87
CA SER A 616 -18.20 29.65 25.10
C SER A 616 -18.02 28.62 26.21
N LYS A 617 -17.56 27.41 25.87
CA LYS A 617 -17.29 26.30 26.80
C LYS A 617 -15.85 26.29 27.34
N ILE A 618 -15.02 27.27 26.96
CA ILE A 618 -13.65 27.37 27.43
C ILE A 618 -13.66 27.67 28.93
N ASP A 619 -12.89 26.88 29.68
CA ASP A 619 -12.78 27.04 31.14
C ASP A 619 -12.11 28.38 31.49
N ASN A 620 -12.51 28.98 32.62
CA ASN A 620 -11.88 30.20 33.09
C ASN A 620 -10.43 29.94 33.52
N TYR A 621 -9.49 30.76 33.03
CA TYR A 621 -8.08 30.66 33.36
C TYR A 621 -7.71 31.59 34.51
N GLU A 622 -7.19 30.99 35.59
CA GLU A 622 -6.68 31.74 36.73
C GLU A 622 -5.25 32.19 36.45
N ILE A 623 -5.06 33.52 36.41
CA ILE A 623 -3.76 34.15 36.18
C ILE A 623 -2.93 34.01 37.47
N PRO A 624 -1.80 33.26 37.47
CA PRO A 624 -1.02 32.98 38.67
C PRO A 624 -0.11 34.15 39.09
N VAL A 625 0.01 35.17 38.25
CA VAL A 625 0.85 36.36 38.48
C VAL A 625 -0.01 37.57 38.82
N LYS A 626 0.52 38.44 39.68
CA LYS A 626 -0.16 39.68 40.04
C LYS A 626 -0.05 40.69 38.88
N ILE A 627 -1.16 40.95 38.20
CA ILE A 627 -1.26 41.98 37.16
C ILE A 627 -1.78 43.27 37.79
N ALA A 628 -1.12 44.41 37.54
CA ALA A 628 -1.53 45.72 38.02
C ALA A 628 -2.69 46.33 37.19
N ALA A 629 -3.71 45.52 36.87
CA ALA A 629 -4.90 45.93 36.13
C ALA A 629 -6.07 44.99 36.39
N ASP A 630 -7.29 45.54 36.41
CA ASP A 630 -8.52 44.76 36.42
C ASP A 630 -8.93 44.41 34.99
N LEU A 631 -8.99 43.12 34.67
CA LEU A 631 -9.41 42.65 33.34
C LEU A 631 -10.92 42.80 33.18
N ARG A 632 -11.33 43.43 32.07
CA ARG A 632 -12.75 43.41 31.67
C ARG A 632 -13.14 42.01 31.23
N ARG A 633 -14.45 41.69 31.27
CA ARG A 633 -14.97 40.36 30.91
C ARG A 633 -14.43 39.82 29.58
N TYR A 634 -14.50 40.61 28.52
CA TYR A 634 -14.00 40.19 27.19
C TYR A 634 -12.47 40.03 27.15
N GLN A 635 -11.72 40.76 27.99
CA GLN A 635 -10.26 40.60 28.10
C GLN A 635 -9.91 39.30 28.83
N GLN A 636 -10.66 38.97 29.88
CA GLN A 636 -10.53 37.67 30.54
C GLN A 636 -10.92 36.53 29.60
N GLU A 637 -11.98 36.68 28.81
CA GLU A 637 -12.36 35.70 27.78
C GLU A 637 -11.25 35.52 26.72
N GLY A 638 -10.60 36.61 26.29
CA GLY A 638 -9.43 36.55 25.40
C GLY A 638 -8.22 35.86 26.03
N VAL A 639 -7.95 36.10 27.31
CA VAL A 639 -6.90 35.38 28.07
C VAL A 639 -7.24 33.90 28.22
N ASN A 640 -8.51 33.56 28.52
CA ASN A 640 -8.99 32.18 28.61
C ASN A 640 -8.78 31.46 27.28
N TRP A 641 -9.09 32.11 26.17
CA TRP A 641 -8.86 31.57 24.83
C TRP A 641 -7.37 31.35 24.53
N MET A 642 -6.49 32.31 24.84
CA MET A 642 -5.04 32.12 24.66
C MET A 642 -4.47 31.04 25.59
N ALA A 643 -4.96 30.93 26.82
CA ALA A 643 -4.59 29.87 27.75
C ALA A 643 -5.06 28.49 27.26
N PHE A 644 -6.24 28.42 26.64
CA PHE A 644 -6.71 27.24 25.95
C PHE A 644 -5.76 26.84 24.82
N LEU A 645 -5.40 27.77 23.93
CA LEU A 645 -4.45 27.48 22.84
C LEU A 645 -3.10 26.97 23.38
N MET A 646 -2.56 27.63 24.39
CA MET A 646 -1.31 27.24 25.06
C MET A 646 -1.38 25.83 25.64
N LYS A 647 -2.46 25.53 26.39
CA LYS A 647 -2.68 24.23 27.03
C LYS A 647 -2.64 23.07 26.04
N TYR A 648 -3.11 23.29 24.81
CA TYR A 648 -3.20 22.27 23.76
C TYR A 648 -2.18 22.46 22.62
N GLN A 649 -1.14 23.28 22.83
CA GLN A 649 -0.07 23.51 21.84
C GLN A 649 -0.59 23.98 20.48
N LEU A 650 -1.66 24.77 20.50
CA LEU A 650 -2.22 25.43 19.34
C LEU A 650 -1.70 26.86 19.22
N HIS A 651 -1.83 27.40 18.01
CA HIS A 651 -1.45 28.77 17.69
C HIS A 651 -2.66 29.48 17.07
N GLY A 652 -2.81 30.78 17.32
CA GLY A 652 -3.98 31.53 16.90
C GLY A 652 -3.65 32.98 16.57
N ILE A 653 -4.61 33.66 15.95
CA ILE A 653 -4.53 35.08 15.61
C ILE A 653 -5.58 35.81 16.46
N LEU A 654 -5.13 36.73 17.32
CA LEU A 654 -6.02 37.57 18.12
C LEU A 654 -6.45 38.80 17.31
N CYS A 655 -7.65 38.73 16.74
CA CYS A 655 -8.19 39.73 15.82
C CYS A 655 -9.10 40.79 16.48
N ASP A 656 -8.91 41.05 17.77
CA ASP A 656 -9.65 42.09 18.50
C ASP A 656 -9.46 43.48 17.87
N ASP A 657 -10.52 44.29 17.87
CA ASP A 657 -10.47 45.68 17.41
C ASP A 657 -9.44 46.53 18.19
N MET A 658 -9.00 47.62 17.57
CA MET A 658 -8.09 48.58 18.21
C MET A 658 -8.72 49.14 19.48
N GLY A 659 -7.94 49.19 20.57
CA GLY A 659 -8.41 49.69 21.87
C GLY A 659 -8.99 48.65 22.82
N LEU A 660 -9.20 47.40 22.39
CA LEU A 660 -9.67 46.31 23.27
C LEU A 660 -8.57 45.76 24.20
N GLY A 661 -7.33 46.21 24.05
CA GLY A 661 -6.22 45.88 24.96
C GLY A 661 -5.55 44.54 24.65
N LYS A 662 -5.33 44.23 23.37
CA LYS A 662 -4.60 43.04 22.91
C LYS A 662 -3.25 42.87 23.61
N THR A 663 -2.48 43.95 23.74
CA THR A 663 -1.17 43.96 24.39
C THR A 663 -1.27 43.51 25.85
N LEU A 664 -2.21 44.05 26.63
CA LEU A 664 -2.48 43.62 28.01
C LEU A 664 -2.83 42.12 28.08
N GLN A 665 -3.76 41.65 27.25
CA GLN A 665 -4.15 40.24 27.23
C GLN A 665 -2.94 39.33 26.93
N THR A 666 -2.10 39.71 25.96
CA THR A 666 -0.89 38.98 25.59
C THR A 666 0.16 38.97 26.70
N ILE A 667 0.35 40.10 27.40
CA ILE A 667 1.25 40.19 28.56
C ILE A 667 0.78 39.24 29.66
N CYS A 668 -0.53 39.18 29.94
CA CYS A 668 -1.10 38.27 30.93
C CYS A 668 -0.75 36.81 30.63
N ILE A 669 -0.90 36.36 29.39
CA ILE A 669 -0.62 34.95 29.06
C ILE A 669 0.89 34.63 29.06
N ILE A 670 1.74 35.50 28.50
CA ILE A 670 3.20 35.29 28.49
C ILE A 670 3.73 35.21 29.93
N SER A 671 3.33 36.15 30.79
CA SER A 671 3.77 36.17 32.20
C SER A 671 3.28 34.97 32.99
N SER A 672 2.03 34.54 32.75
CA SER A 672 1.48 33.34 33.36
C SER A 672 2.24 32.08 32.97
N ASP A 673 2.56 31.93 31.68
CA ASP A 673 3.28 30.75 31.18
C ASP A 673 4.72 30.71 31.70
N HIS A 674 5.45 31.83 31.67
CA HIS A 674 6.78 31.93 32.27
C HIS A 674 6.79 31.52 33.75
N HIS A 675 5.81 31.99 34.52
CA HIS A 675 5.65 31.58 35.92
C HIS A 675 5.43 30.07 36.07
N ASN A 676 4.51 29.50 35.30
CA ASN A 676 4.17 28.08 35.35
C ASN A 676 5.34 27.17 34.92
N ARG A 677 6.04 27.53 33.84
CA ARG A 677 7.24 26.82 33.37
C ARG A 677 8.32 26.81 34.43
N ARG A 678 8.60 27.98 35.03
CA ARG A 678 9.60 28.11 36.11
C ARG A 678 9.26 27.22 37.30
N LYS A 679 7.99 27.21 37.72
CA LYS A 679 7.51 26.35 38.81
C LYS A 679 7.67 24.86 38.48
N LYS A 680 7.23 24.42 37.29
CA LYS A 680 7.37 23.03 36.83
C LYS A 680 8.84 22.60 36.71
N PHE A 681 9.71 23.48 36.22
CA PHE A 681 11.14 23.21 36.12
C PHE A 681 11.79 23.10 37.49
N ALA A 682 11.39 23.93 38.45
CA ALA A 682 11.87 23.85 39.82
C ALA A 682 11.42 22.55 40.53
N GLU A 683 10.21 22.07 40.26
CA GLU A 683 9.65 20.86 40.86
C GLU A 683 10.24 19.57 40.25
N ASN A 684 10.24 19.46 38.91
CA ASN A 684 10.50 18.18 38.23
C ASN A 684 11.77 18.18 37.38
N ARG A 685 12.46 19.32 37.24
CA ARG A 685 13.61 19.52 36.33
C ARG A 685 13.36 19.00 34.91
N ASP A 686 12.10 19.07 34.46
CA ASP A 686 11.68 18.63 33.13
C ASP A 686 12.35 19.51 32.06
N PRO A 687 13.15 18.94 31.13
CA PRO A 687 13.81 19.69 30.06
C PRO A 687 12.83 20.51 29.21
N GLY A 688 11.61 20.01 28.99
CA GLY A 688 10.58 20.71 28.21
C GLY A 688 10.04 21.97 28.88
N SER A 689 10.19 22.08 30.19
CA SER A 689 9.75 23.21 31.02
C SER A 689 10.86 24.20 31.35
N ALA A 690 12.07 24.03 30.78
CA ALA A 690 13.19 24.94 31.03
C ALA A 690 12.83 26.42 30.75
N PRO A 691 13.37 27.37 31.52
CA PRO A 691 13.15 28.79 31.27
C PRO A 691 13.69 29.19 29.89
N LEU A 692 12.81 29.68 29.02
CA LEU A 692 13.12 30.12 27.67
C LEU A 692 12.62 31.55 27.49
N PRO A 693 13.35 32.43 26.78
CA PRO A 693 12.89 33.79 26.52
C PRO A 693 11.68 33.79 25.58
N SER A 694 10.85 34.83 25.66
CA SER A 694 9.78 35.08 24.70
C SER A 694 10.18 36.20 23.72
N LEU A 695 9.69 36.14 22.49
CA LEU A 695 9.94 37.11 21.43
C LEU A 695 8.66 37.87 21.08
N VAL A 696 8.75 39.19 21.02
CA VAL A 696 7.72 40.07 20.47
C VAL A 696 8.32 40.82 19.29
N VAL A 697 7.71 40.67 18.13
CA VAL A 697 8.09 41.36 16.90
C VAL A 697 6.99 42.35 16.56
N CYS A 698 7.33 43.63 16.50
CA CYS A 698 6.36 44.70 16.25
C CYS A 698 6.90 45.73 15.23
N PRO A 699 6.08 46.65 14.73
CA PRO A 699 6.58 47.84 14.04
C PRO A 699 7.58 48.61 14.92
N PRO A 700 8.61 49.27 14.34
CA PRO A 700 9.62 50.01 15.10
C PRO A 700 9.02 51.05 16.07
N THR A 701 7.90 51.66 15.69
CA THR A 701 7.18 52.66 16.49
C THR A 701 6.53 52.10 17.76
N LEU A 702 6.31 50.78 17.83
CA LEU A 702 5.64 50.10 18.95
C LEU A 702 6.60 49.43 19.93
N VAL A 703 7.90 49.38 19.65
CA VAL A 703 8.89 48.73 20.52
C VAL A 703 8.90 49.36 21.93
N GLY A 704 8.95 50.69 21.99
CA GLY A 704 8.89 51.42 23.27
C GLY A 704 7.52 51.32 23.95
N HIS A 705 6.45 51.11 23.18
CA HIS A 705 5.10 50.94 23.73
C HIS A 705 4.98 49.60 24.48
N TRP A 706 5.51 48.52 23.91
CA TRP A 706 5.57 47.22 24.57
C TRP A 706 6.36 47.25 25.87
N ASP A 707 7.53 47.90 25.86
CA ASP A 707 8.35 48.06 27.06
C ASP A 707 7.63 48.85 28.18
N PHE A 708 6.94 49.93 27.80
CA PHE A 708 6.13 50.72 28.72
C PHE A 708 4.97 49.91 29.30
N GLU A 709 4.21 49.17 28.48
CA GLU A 709 3.08 48.38 28.95
C GLU A 709 3.50 47.21 29.86
N ILE A 710 4.58 46.51 29.52
CA ILE A 710 5.14 45.44 30.37
C ILE A 710 5.50 46.01 31.75
N SER A 711 6.22 47.13 31.78
CA SER A 711 6.63 47.79 33.03
C SER A 711 5.43 48.31 33.84
N LYS A 712 4.38 48.79 33.15
CA LYS A 712 3.16 49.30 33.77
C LYS A 712 2.31 48.19 34.41
N PHE A 713 2.12 47.07 33.72
CA PHE A 713 1.23 46.00 34.16
C PHE A 713 1.90 44.95 35.04
N LEU A 714 3.24 44.85 35.01
CA LEU A 714 4.04 43.94 35.82
C LEU A 714 5.10 44.70 36.65
N PRO A 715 4.68 45.53 37.63
CA PRO A 715 5.60 46.36 38.42
C PRO A 715 6.58 45.54 39.28
N ASP A 716 6.22 44.30 39.63
CA ASP A 716 7.05 43.39 40.42
C ASP A 716 8.18 42.73 39.60
N GLN A 717 8.39 43.15 38.34
CA GLN A 717 9.42 42.63 37.41
C GLN A 717 9.38 41.11 37.24
N ALA A 718 8.18 40.51 37.24
CA ALA A 718 8.00 39.09 36.97
C ALA A 718 8.57 38.67 35.59
N LEU A 719 8.64 39.62 34.65
CA LEU A 719 9.28 39.52 33.35
C LEU A 719 10.24 40.69 33.13
N GLN A 720 11.44 40.40 32.64
CA GLN A 720 12.41 41.41 32.21
C GLN A 720 12.20 41.72 30.73
N CYS A 721 11.90 42.97 30.38
CA CYS A 721 11.83 43.41 28.99
C CYS A 721 13.22 43.80 28.47
N VAL A 722 13.60 43.28 27.30
CA VAL A 722 14.85 43.64 26.60
C VAL A 722 14.49 44.18 25.22
N GLN A 723 14.72 45.47 25.02
CA GLN A 723 14.54 46.12 23.73
C GLN A 723 15.72 45.80 22.80
N PHE A 724 15.56 44.83 21.91
CA PHE A 724 16.58 44.46 20.92
C PHE A 724 16.44 45.32 19.67
N VAL A 725 16.79 46.59 19.80
CA VAL A 725 16.82 47.60 18.74
C VAL A 725 18.05 48.51 18.93
N GLY A 726 18.35 49.34 17.93
CA GLY A 726 19.50 50.25 17.96
C GLY A 726 20.63 49.82 17.03
N SER A 727 21.81 50.42 17.25
CA SER A 727 23.02 50.18 16.48
C SER A 727 23.55 48.74 16.64
N PRO A 728 24.32 48.21 15.67
CA PRO A 728 24.89 46.87 15.77
C PRO A 728 25.74 46.62 17.03
N SER A 729 26.39 47.68 17.55
CA SER A 729 27.19 47.62 18.78
C SER A 729 26.31 47.43 20.02
N GLU A 730 25.22 48.18 20.12
CA GLU A 730 24.24 48.04 21.22
C GLU A 730 23.56 46.67 21.19
N ARG A 731 23.19 46.19 19.99
CA ARG A 731 22.60 44.86 19.82
C ARG A 731 23.57 43.76 20.24
N SER A 732 24.84 43.84 19.84
CA SER A 732 25.86 42.87 20.22
C SER A 732 26.01 42.74 21.74
N ALA A 733 25.93 43.85 22.47
CA ALA A 733 25.99 43.84 23.94
C ALA A 733 24.78 43.12 24.59
N LEU A 734 23.60 43.17 23.96
CA LEU A 734 22.38 42.52 24.46
C LEU A 734 22.34 41.02 24.16
N GLN A 735 23.10 40.54 23.15
CA GLN A 735 23.10 39.13 22.76
C GLN A 735 23.47 38.19 23.91
N GLU A 736 24.44 38.57 24.76
CA GLU A 736 24.85 37.75 25.92
C GLU A 736 23.70 37.60 26.93
N THR A 737 22.98 38.69 27.22
CA THR A 737 21.84 38.70 28.14
C THR A 737 20.69 37.84 27.60
N ILE A 738 20.40 37.94 26.31
CA ILE A 738 19.35 37.14 25.66
C ILE A 738 19.72 35.65 25.68
N THR A 739 20.99 35.32 25.41
CA THR A 739 21.47 33.93 25.35
C THR A 739 21.46 33.24 26.72
N LYS A 740 21.65 34.01 27.81
CA LYS A 740 21.51 33.48 29.19
C LYS A 740 20.08 33.00 29.49
N GLY A 741 19.09 33.44 28.73
CA GLY A 741 17.71 33.01 28.83
C GLY A 741 17.04 33.47 30.14
N GLY A 742 16.02 32.73 30.57
CA GLY A 742 15.23 33.07 31.75
C GLY A 742 13.93 33.79 31.40
N ASP A 743 13.42 34.57 32.36
CA ASP A 743 12.13 35.25 32.26
C ASP A 743 12.23 36.59 31.54
N ILE A 744 12.74 36.51 30.31
CA ILE A 744 13.01 37.64 29.45
C ILE A 744 11.98 37.68 28.33
N VAL A 745 11.47 38.88 28.04
CA VAL A 745 10.73 39.19 26.81
C VAL A 745 11.62 40.07 25.95
N VAL A 746 12.03 39.55 24.81
CA VAL A 746 12.79 40.29 23.80
C VAL A 746 11.80 41.00 22.89
N VAL A 747 11.82 42.32 22.87
CA VAL A 747 11.00 43.13 21.96
C VAL A 747 11.89 43.67 20.85
N THR A 748 11.54 43.36 19.60
CA THR A 748 12.31 43.80 18.43
C THR A 748 11.40 44.25 17.29
N SER A 749 11.98 44.89 16.28
CA SER A 749 11.27 45.29 15.08
C SER A 749 11.39 44.24 13.96
N TYR A 750 10.40 44.19 13.05
CA TYR A 750 10.47 43.34 11.85
C TYR A 750 11.74 43.57 11.02
N GLU A 751 12.22 44.82 10.95
CA GLU A 751 13.44 45.17 10.23
C GLU A 751 14.69 44.66 10.95
N THR A 752 14.76 44.85 12.28
CA THR A 752 15.88 44.38 13.08
C THR A 752 15.98 42.86 13.09
N LEU A 753 14.84 42.15 13.23
CA LEU A 753 14.80 40.70 13.17
C LEU A 753 15.33 40.17 11.83
N ARG A 754 14.92 40.77 10.72
CA ARG A 754 15.40 40.39 9.38
C ARG A 754 16.92 40.56 9.23
N ASN A 755 17.50 41.58 9.85
CA ASN A 755 18.94 41.84 9.77
C ASN A 755 19.77 40.95 10.71
N GLU A 756 19.18 40.49 11.82
CA GLU A 756 19.84 39.72 12.88
C GLU A 756 19.33 38.27 12.96
N ILE A 757 18.74 37.76 11.88
CA ILE A 757 18.13 36.43 11.82
C ILE A 757 19.16 35.32 12.08
N ASP A 758 20.42 35.52 11.70
CA ASP A 758 21.51 34.57 11.93
C ASP A 758 21.83 34.37 13.43
N PHE A 759 21.49 35.35 14.27
CA PHE A 759 21.57 35.24 15.73
C PHE A 759 20.24 34.74 16.29
N MET A 760 19.14 35.42 15.97
CA MET A 760 17.82 35.10 16.52
C MET A 760 17.35 33.69 16.17
N GLY A 761 17.63 33.20 14.96
CA GLY A 761 17.27 31.86 14.49
C GLY A 761 18.03 30.71 15.18
N LYS A 762 19.08 31.01 15.96
CA LYS A 762 19.79 30.00 16.78
C LYS A 762 19.19 29.83 18.16
N LEU A 763 18.33 30.77 18.59
CA LEU A 763 17.71 30.76 19.91
C LEU A 763 16.39 29.98 19.88
N THR A 764 16.07 29.32 20.98
CA THR A 764 14.76 28.72 21.19
C THR A 764 13.92 29.67 22.04
N PHE A 765 12.75 30.06 21.54
CA PHE A 765 11.83 30.94 22.23
C PHE A 765 10.64 30.16 22.79
N ASN A 766 10.11 30.64 23.91
CA ASN A 766 8.89 30.15 24.52
C ASN A 766 7.65 30.63 23.73
N TYR A 767 7.49 31.94 23.61
CA TYR A 767 6.48 32.58 22.76
C TYR A 767 7.13 33.34 21.60
N CYS A 768 6.42 33.42 20.48
CA CYS A 768 6.70 34.36 19.40
C CYS A 768 5.41 35.10 19.07
N VAL A 769 5.34 36.39 19.41
CA VAL A 769 4.19 37.25 19.15
C VAL A 769 4.52 38.18 18.01
N LEU A 770 3.64 38.23 17.01
CA LEU A 770 3.73 39.14 15.88
C LEU A 770 2.67 40.22 16.03
N ASP A 771 3.08 41.38 16.54
CA ASP A 771 2.23 42.56 16.57
C ASP A 771 2.13 43.15 15.16
N GLU A 772 0.93 43.46 14.70
CA GLU A 772 0.65 43.75 13.29
C GLU A 772 1.12 42.65 12.31
N GLY A 773 0.83 41.38 12.64
CA GLY A 773 1.25 40.20 11.86
C GLY A 773 0.79 40.17 10.39
N HIS A 774 -0.11 41.06 9.95
CA HIS A 774 -0.45 41.22 8.54
C HIS A 774 0.78 41.58 7.66
N MET A 775 1.88 42.04 8.27
CA MET A 775 3.17 42.29 7.64
C MET A 775 3.78 41.05 6.97
N ILE A 776 3.49 39.83 7.47
CA ILE A 776 4.04 38.58 6.94
C ILE A 776 3.13 37.90 5.90
N LYS A 777 2.05 38.57 5.42
CA LYS A 777 1.08 37.99 4.47
C LYS A 777 1.69 37.46 3.17
N ASN A 778 2.84 37.99 2.74
CA ASN A 778 3.50 37.59 1.52
C ASN A 778 4.62 36.57 1.81
N ALA A 779 4.35 35.29 1.53
CA ALA A 779 5.27 34.17 1.73
C ALA A 779 6.63 34.33 1.01
N LYS A 780 6.73 35.17 -0.02
CA LYS A 780 7.99 35.43 -0.75
C LYS A 780 8.78 36.61 -0.21
N SER A 781 8.26 37.34 0.78
CA SER A 781 8.97 38.48 1.34
C SER A 781 10.15 38.00 2.19
N LYS A 782 11.27 38.72 2.17
CA LYS A 782 12.44 38.42 3.04
C LYS A 782 12.15 38.64 4.54
N THR A 783 10.99 39.19 4.89
CA THR A 783 10.55 39.29 6.29
C THR A 783 9.78 38.04 6.71
N THR A 784 9.12 37.37 5.77
CA THR A 784 8.40 36.11 6.00
C THR A 784 9.31 34.89 5.85
N GLN A 785 10.22 34.92 4.88
CA GLN A 785 11.33 33.96 4.75
C GLN A 785 12.34 34.18 5.87
#